data_AF-A0A2R3ZAW2-F1
#
_entry.id   AF-A0A2R3ZAW2-F1
#
_cell.length_a   1.000
_cell.length_b   1.000
_cell.length_c   1.000
_cell.angle_alpha   90.00
_cell.angle_beta   90.00
_cell.angle_gamma   90.00
#
_symmetry.space_group_name_H-M   'P 1'
#
loop_
_entity.id
_entity.type
_entity.pdbx_description
1 polymer ?
#
loop_
_entity_poly.entity_id
_entity_poly.type
_entity_poly.pdbx_seq_one_letter_code
_entity_poly.pdbx_strand_id
1 'polypeptide(L)'
;MKTKIAIVLFLSLFVNLANAQKGKIAGTIYDTEVNDILPFANISVKGTNTGTTSDFEGDYSLELDAGTYTIVFSFIGYETIEVTDVKINEGEVKTLNMSMKSSAGALDEVVITTTTARDTEAAVLNMQKNSINLTDGLSAQSFSKIGASDVSNAVKTVPGVSVQDGKYVYVRGLGDRYTKTILNGMDIPGLDPDRNTLQMDLIPTNILDNVLVIKSSTADLPADFTGGIVNIITKDFPSREEYSISGKLSYTPSMHLNSDFLQYNDGSRTDFLGFDDGSRDLPINRNQQIPRPFSNDAALTRITQRFNETMAPSKKTNFMDYSLGATAGNQYEVGESNKLGYIASLSYKNYTDYYDDYQTNSYLKPRSTSEFELRPNRIQTGRVGKENVLLSGLAGIAFKTDRSKYQLNALHIQNGESSAGLFDENIYVSDALQLKRENVAYTQRSITNLLLSGKHTNSDASWTAEWKLTPTLAKVQDKDVRISAFEYNPTNDTYSIRPSSSESPTRIWRDLEEKDLSGKLDITRNHQIFGNEARLKFGGGYTYKNRDFSIDQYQILIKGAISGRFEGNANQILDDANVWTAARAEGSYISGSYEPANTYSSYTTNTAAYISEEFNITENLKTILGLRFEKFDLFYTGQNNLGDVVYNDEHVINKADLFPSANFIYSLKEDTNLRLSYSRTTARPSFKEASIAQIYDPLTNRTFIGNLDIKPTYINNLDLRYEAYGENAQLFAVSAFYKKFIDPIELSTYSDFTADNFQPRNVNDAKVIGAEVELRKNFDFISEDLKYFGLNLNVSVIDSKVNMDRSPNGEYESRKRNLREGESFDGTRELQGQSPYLINVGLDYNNTDNGFQAGLFFNTQGKTLELVGLGTVPDVYTMPFNSLNANFSKALGENKNSTLSLKISNILGDKIESRFQSYGTEDKIFSKRNPGTSISLGYSYKF
;
A
#
# COMPACT_ATOMS: atom_id res chain seq x y z
N MET A 1 66.86 -2.13 1.45
CA MET A 1 66.60 -1.20 0.32
C MET A 1 65.21 -1.33 -0.31
N LYS A 2 64.20 -1.97 0.34
CA LYS A 2 62.80 -1.96 -0.15
C LYS A 2 61.80 -1.23 0.76
N THR A 3 62.21 -0.82 1.95
CA THR A 3 61.35 -0.13 2.94
C THR A 3 61.56 1.39 3.01
N LYS A 4 62.57 1.94 2.32
CA LYS A 4 62.84 3.39 2.27
C LYS A 4 62.32 4.08 1.01
N ILE A 5 61.82 3.32 0.03
CA ILE A 5 61.18 3.86 -1.20
C ILE A 5 59.67 4.03 -1.02
N ALA A 6 59.02 3.22 -0.17
CA ALA A 6 57.60 3.35 0.13
C ALA A 6 57.26 4.59 0.97
N ILE A 7 58.17 5.04 1.85
CA ILE A 7 57.96 6.23 2.68
C ILE A 7 58.20 7.53 1.89
N VAL A 8 58.98 7.48 0.81
CA VAL A 8 59.18 8.63 -0.09
C VAL A 8 58.04 8.75 -1.11
N LEU A 9 57.40 7.64 -1.52
CA LEU A 9 56.17 7.68 -2.36
C LEU A 9 54.90 8.05 -1.57
N PHE A 10 54.89 7.84 -0.23
CA PHE A 10 53.74 8.25 0.61
C PHE A 10 53.84 9.71 1.08
N LEU A 11 55.04 10.32 1.07
CA LEU A 11 55.23 11.74 1.39
C LEU A 11 55.20 12.68 0.17
N SER A 12 55.27 12.16 -1.06
CA SER A 12 55.17 12.96 -2.29
C SER A 12 53.73 13.21 -2.78
N LEU A 13 52.72 12.72 -2.06
CA LEU A 13 51.29 12.95 -2.34
C LEU A 13 50.69 14.15 -1.57
N PHE A 14 51.51 14.86 -0.79
CA PHE A 14 51.11 16.05 -0.05
C PHE A 14 51.98 17.25 -0.42
N VAL A 15 51.90 17.70 -1.68
CA VAL A 15 52.31 19.06 -2.05
C VAL A 15 51.26 19.65 -3.01
N ASN A 16 50.46 20.54 -2.43
CA ASN A 16 49.65 21.60 -3.05
C ASN A 16 48.46 21.22 -3.94
N LEU A 17 47.27 21.34 -3.36
CA LEU A 17 46.36 22.44 -3.72
C LEU A 17 45.75 22.99 -2.42
N ALA A 18 46.37 24.03 -1.85
CA ALA A 18 45.62 24.97 -1.04
C ALA A 18 44.72 25.75 -2.01
N ASN A 19 43.64 25.12 -2.45
CA ASN A 19 42.51 25.86 -2.99
C ASN A 19 41.91 26.59 -1.79
N ALA A 20 41.79 27.92 -1.88
CA ALA A 20 40.85 28.63 -1.04
C ALA A 20 39.50 27.91 -1.18
N GLN A 21 39.00 27.29 -0.11
CA GLN A 21 37.71 26.62 -0.15
C GLN A 21 36.65 27.71 -0.16
N LYS A 22 36.14 28.01 -1.36
CA LYS A 22 34.98 28.88 -1.52
C LYS A 22 33.81 28.31 -0.71
N GLY A 23 33.08 29.18 -0.04
CA GLY A 23 31.74 28.84 0.41
C GLY A 23 30.76 28.97 -0.76
N LYS A 24 29.55 28.48 -0.58
CA LYS A 24 28.54 28.43 -1.66
C LYS A 24 27.24 29.05 -1.17
N ILE A 25 26.63 29.92 -1.95
CA ILE A 25 25.24 30.33 -1.77
C ILE A 25 24.40 29.53 -2.75
N ALA A 26 23.35 28.89 -2.26
CA ALA A 26 22.39 28.22 -3.11
C ALA A 26 20.97 28.47 -2.61
N GLY A 27 19.99 28.40 -3.49
CA GLY A 27 18.60 28.58 -3.13
C GLY A 27 17.70 28.57 -4.34
N THR A 28 16.43 28.82 -4.10
CA THR A 28 15.40 28.87 -5.13
C THR A 28 14.74 30.25 -5.11
N ILE A 29 14.44 30.80 -6.28
CA ILE A 29 13.73 32.08 -6.43
C ILE A 29 12.27 31.82 -6.80
N TYR A 30 11.35 32.55 -6.19
CA TYR A 30 9.90 32.45 -6.37
C TYR A 30 9.31 33.79 -6.84
N ASP A 31 8.22 33.74 -7.58
CA ASP A 31 7.28 34.84 -7.75
C ASP A 31 6.30 34.85 -6.55
N THR A 32 6.02 36.04 -6.01
CA THR A 32 5.17 36.22 -4.82
C THR A 32 3.67 36.23 -5.13
N GLU A 33 3.26 36.67 -6.31
CA GLU A 33 1.86 36.87 -6.72
C GLU A 33 1.22 35.58 -7.26
N VAL A 34 1.94 34.83 -8.10
CA VAL A 34 1.50 33.51 -8.57
C VAL A 34 2.01 32.36 -7.68
N ASN A 35 2.90 32.67 -6.72
CA ASN A 35 3.49 31.70 -5.79
C ASN A 35 4.10 30.49 -6.53
N ASP A 36 4.82 30.80 -7.61
CA ASP A 36 5.48 29.86 -8.53
C ASP A 36 6.98 30.18 -8.61
N ILE A 37 7.80 29.32 -9.22
CA ILE A 37 9.26 29.55 -9.31
C ILE A 37 9.61 30.64 -10.34
N LEU A 38 10.72 31.35 -10.12
CA LEU A 38 11.21 32.36 -11.05
C LEU A 38 12.49 31.87 -11.76
N PRO A 39 12.36 31.24 -12.95
CA PRO A 39 13.51 30.78 -13.72
C PRO A 39 14.29 31.97 -14.30
N PHE A 40 15.59 31.77 -14.53
CA PHE A 40 16.47 32.75 -15.18
C PHE A 40 16.61 34.11 -14.45
N ALA A 41 16.19 34.20 -13.19
CA ALA A 41 16.46 35.33 -12.32
C ALA A 41 17.98 35.50 -12.14
N ASN A 42 18.46 36.75 -12.13
CA ASN A 42 19.86 37.08 -11.94
C ASN A 42 20.17 37.23 -10.45
N ILE A 43 21.21 36.53 -9.99
CA ILE A 43 21.75 36.61 -8.64
C ILE A 43 23.16 37.19 -8.74
N SER A 44 23.41 38.34 -8.13
CA SER A 44 24.71 39.01 -8.20
C SER A 44 25.19 39.48 -6.83
N VAL A 45 26.51 39.57 -6.64
CA VAL A 45 27.10 40.14 -5.43
C VAL A 45 27.33 41.63 -5.65
N LYS A 46 26.65 42.46 -4.84
CA LYS A 46 26.68 43.93 -4.98
C LYS A 46 28.11 44.46 -4.92
N GLY A 47 28.50 45.26 -5.91
CA GLY A 47 29.85 45.84 -6.01
C GLY A 47 30.90 44.94 -6.66
N THR A 48 30.51 43.78 -7.19
CA THR A 48 31.38 42.85 -7.93
C THR A 48 30.75 42.44 -9.26
N ASN A 49 31.53 41.80 -10.14
CA ASN A 49 31.02 41.15 -11.36
C ASN A 49 30.68 39.67 -11.13
N THR A 50 30.62 39.22 -9.87
CA THR A 50 30.38 37.82 -9.51
C THR A 50 28.88 37.58 -9.36
N GLY A 51 28.35 36.61 -10.10
CA GLY A 51 26.93 36.28 -10.10
C GLY A 51 26.62 34.97 -10.81
N THR A 52 25.37 34.53 -10.72
CA THR A 52 24.80 33.36 -11.38
C THR A 52 23.36 33.67 -11.78
N THR A 53 22.72 32.75 -12.48
CA THR A 53 21.30 32.82 -12.82
C THR A 53 20.58 31.59 -12.28
N SER A 54 19.30 31.71 -11.91
CA SER A 54 18.49 30.53 -11.63
C SER A 54 18.30 29.71 -12.91
N ASP A 55 18.28 28.39 -12.78
CA ASP A 55 17.97 27.50 -13.90
C ASP A 55 16.45 27.47 -14.17
N PHE A 56 16.00 26.67 -15.14
CA PHE A 56 14.56 26.57 -15.46
C PHE A 56 13.71 26.03 -14.30
N GLU A 57 14.36 25.53 -13.23
CA GLU A 57 13.72 25.08 -12.00
C GLU A 57 13.71 26.15 -10.89
N GLY A 58 14.15 27.37 -11.19
CA GLY A 58 14.26 28.46 -10.21
C GLY A 58 15.45 28.31 -9.25
N ASP A 59 16.23 27.22 -9.37
CA ASP A 59 17.37 26.91 -8.52
C ASP A 59 18.62 27.64 -8.99
N TYR A 60 19.36 28.23 -8.05
CA TYR A 60 20.62 28.89 -8.31
C TYR A 60 21.71 28.42 -7.34
N SER A 61 22.95 28.58 -7.77
CA SER A 61 24.14 28.22 -7.01
C SER A 61 25.30 29.13 -7.40
N LEU A 62 25.92 29.78 -6.41
CA LEU A 62 27.01 30.74 -6.58
C LEU A 62 28.14 30.44 -5.59
N GLU A 63 29.35 30.21 -6.09
CA GLU A 63 30.54 30.05 -5.25
C GLU A 63 31.18 31.40 -4.92
N LEU A 64 31.44 31.65 -3.64
CA LEU A 64 32.01 32.89 -3.11
C LEU A 64 33.12 32.59 -2.11
N ASP A 65 34.14 33.45 -2.06
CA ASP A 65 35.16 33.37 -1.01
C ASP A 65 34.53 33.66 0.37
N ALA A 66 35.12 33.17 1.46
CA ALA A 66 34.57 33.43 2.79
C ALA A 66 34.55 34.94 3.10
N GLY A 67 33.40 35.43 3.56
CA GLY A 67 33.14 36.86 3.67
C GLY A 67 31.69 37.18 4.00
N THR A 68 31.37 38.47 4.08
CA THR A 68 29.99 38.95 4.26
C THR A 68 29.62 39.76 3.03
N TYR A 69 28.52 39.38 2.37
CA TYR A 69 28.13 39.93 1.07
C TYR A 69 26.72 40.53 1.12
N THR A 70 26.46 41.44 0.20
CA THR A 70 25.09 41.81 -0.18
C THR A 70 24.74 41.12 -1.49
N ILE A 71 23.72 40.28 -1.47
CA ILE A 71 23.27 39.52 -2.63
C ILE A 71 22.06 40.24 -3.24
N VAL A 72 22.13 40.50 -4.54
CA VAL A 72 21.10 41.21 -5.31
C VAL A 72 20.42 40.21 -6.23
N PHE A 73 19.10 40.10 -6.07
CA PHE A 73 18.21 39.29 -6.88
C PHE A 73 17.45 40.23 -7.82
N SER A 74 17.54 39.99 -9.13
CA SER A 74 16.94 40.87 -10.13
C SER A 74 16.42 40.08 -11.31
N PHE A 75 15.26 40.47 -11.82
CA PHE A 75 14.64 39.85 -12.98
C PHE A 75 13.79 40.86 -13.73
N ILE A 76 13.68 40.72 -15.05
CA ILE A 76 12.96 41.68 -15.88
C ILE A 76 11.47 41.60 -15.53
N GLY A 77 10.86 42.75 -15.21
CA GLY A 77 9.45 42.79 -14.80
C GLY A 77 9.22 42.65 -13.29
N TYR A 78 10.27 42.43 -12.49
CA TYR A 78 10.15 42.21 -11.04
C TYR A 78 10.89 43.28 -10.23
N GLU A 79 10.47 43.47 -8.98
CA GLU A 79 11.18 44.31 -8.02
C GLU A 79 12.52 43.66 -7.62
N THR A 80 13.61 44.41 -7.78
CA THR A 80 14.95 43.98 -7.35
C THR A 80 15.04 43.90 -5.84
N ILE A 81 15.53 42.77 -5.31
CA ILE A 81 15.69 42.54 -3.87
C ILE A 81 17.17 42.49 -3.51
N GLU A 82 17.55 43.22 -2.45
CA GLU A 82 18.88 43.16 -1.88
C GLU A 82 18.86 42.53 -0.49
N VAL A 83 19.65 41.47 -0.30
CA VAL A 83 19.84 40.80 0.99
C VAL A 83 21.22 41.15 1.51
N THR A 84 21.28 41.98 2.57
CA THR A 84 22.55 42.40 3.19
C THR A 84 23.06 41.38 4.20
N ASP A 85 24.32 41.51 4.59
CA ASP A 85 24.96 40.76 5.68
C ASP A 85 24.94 39.23 5.53
N VAL A 86 24.95 38.73 4.29
CA VAL A 86 25.01 37.30 4.00
C VAL A 86 26.43 36.78 4.27
N LYS A 87 26.60 36.15 5.43
CA LYS A 87 27.87 35.57 5.86
C LYS A 87 28.11 34.19 5.24
N ILE A 88 29.24 34.05 4.56
CA ILE A 88 29.72 32.84 3.90
C ILE A 88 30.99 32.38 4.59
N ASN A 89 30.98 31.14 5.09
CA ASN A 89 32.14 30.49 5.68
C ASN A 89 32.76 29.49 4.68
N GLU A 90 34.05 29.20 4.82
CA GLU A 90 34.77 28.28 3.93
C GLU A 90 34.15 26.86 3.97
N GLY A 91 33.91 26.28 2.79
CA GLY A 91 33.34 24.93 2.66
C GLY A 91 31.87 24.77 3.08
N GLU A 92 31.20 25.86 3.51
CA GLU A 92 29.79 25.85 3.89
C GLU A 92 28.88 26.22 2.71
N VAL A 93 27.75 25.52 2.58
CA VAL A 93 26.66 25.91 1.67
C VAL A 93 25.60 26.67 2.46
N LYS A 94 25.48 27.98 2.22
CA LYS A 94 24.44 28.83 2.78
C LYS A 94 23.20 28.79 1.90
N THR A 95 22.09 28.30 2.46
CA THR A 95 20.79 28.31 1.76
C THR A 95 20.11 29.66 1.89
N LEU A 96 19.69 30.25 0.76
CA LEU A 96 18.97 31.53 0.71
C LEU A 96 17.87 31.45 -0.35
N ASN A 97 16.64 31.19 0.09
CA ASN A 97 15.46 31.19 -0.77
C ASN A 97 14.86 32.59 -0.82
N MET A 98 14.40 33.04 -1.99
CA MET A 98 13.90 34.41 -2.17
C MET A 98 12.61 34.46 -2.96
N SER A 99 11.65 35.27 -2.52
CA SER A 99 10.42 35.56 -3.26
C SER A 99 10.46 36.99 -3.79
N MET A 100 10.29 37.17 -5.10
CA MET A 100 10.29 38.43 -5.81
C MET A 100 8.85 38.81 -6.19
N LYS A 101 8.54 40.11 -6.17
CA LYS A 101 7.21 40.62 -6.52
C LYS A 101 7.24 41.19 -7.94
N SER A 102 6.18 40.94 -8.72
CA SER A 102 6.01 41.58 -10.03
C SER A 102 5.89 43.10 -9.89
N SER A 103 6.53 43.83 -10.82
CA SER A 103 6.49 45.29 -10.88
C SER A 103 5.33 45.74 -11.76
N ALA A 104 4.51 46.68 -11.29
CA ALA A 104 3.29 47.10 -11.99
C ALA A 104 3.58 47.70 -13.38
N GLY A 105 3.48 46.90 -14.44
CA GLY A 105 3.52 47.36 -15.84
C GLY A 105 4.39 46.58 -16.84
N ALA A 106 4.70 45.30 -16.65
CA ALA A 106 5.36 44.50 -17.69
C ALA A 106 4.72 43.10 -17.81
N LEU A 107 4.71 42.60 -19.04
CA LEU A 107 4.03 41.38 -19.51
C LEU A 107 4.66 40.13 -18.91
N ASP A 108 3.83 39.21 -18.41
CA ASP A 108 4.30 38.08 -17.65
C ASP A 108 4.58 36.81 -18.46
N GLU A 109 5.71 36.25 -18.06
CA GLU A 109 6.45 35.12 -18.54
C GLU A 109 5.86 33.82 -17.97
N VAL A 110 5.87 32.79 -18.80
CA VAL A 110 5.19 31.52 -18.54
C VAL A 110 6.04 30.66 -17.61
N VAL A 111 5.63 30.54 -16.35
CA VAL A 111 6.28 29.65 -15.37
C VAL A 111 5.78 28.21 -15.52
N ILE A 112 6.73 27.27 -15.71
CA ILE A 112 6.48 25.82 -15.64
C ILE A 112 7.16 25.26 -14.39
N THR A 113 6.35 24.51 -13.64
CA THR A 113 6.63 23.73 -12.44
C THR A 113 7.87 22.82 -12.51
N THR A 114 8.71 22.87 -11.47
CA THR A 114 9.66 21.81 -11.07
C THR A 114 9.90 21.75 -9.55
N THR A 115 10.82 20.87 -9.15
CA THR A 115 11.00 20.20 -7.86
C THR A 115 11.07 21.10 -6.65
N THR A 116 9.91 21.30 -6.04
CA THR A 116 9.78 21.62 -4.62
C THR A 116 10.56 20.59 -3.79
N ALA A 117 11.10 20.97 -2.63
CA ALA A 117 11.54 20.03 -1.61
C ALA A 117 10.33 19.25 -1.07
N ARG A 118 9.89 18.21 -1.79
CA ARG A 118 8.65 17.46 -1.54
C ARG A 118 8.69 16.58 -0.28
N ASP A 119 9.85 16.49 0.35
CA ASP A 119 10.13 15.76 1.57
C ASP A 119 9.74 16.53 2.86
N THR A 120 9.39 17.81 2.75
CA THR A 120 8.98 18.66 3.87
C THR A 120 7.47 18.87 3.98
N GLU A 121 6.99 19.10 5.20
CA GLU A 121 5.55 19.35 5.46
C GLU A 121 5.04 20.64 4.80
N ALA A 122 5.86 21.69 4.80
CA ALA A 122 5.51 22.96 4.16
C ALA A 122 5.37 22.81 2.64
N ALA A 123 6.26 22.05 2.00
CA ALA A 123 6.16 21.80 0.57
C ALA A 123 4.95 20.94 0.20
N VAL A 124 4.66 19.88 0.97
CA VAL A 124 3.45 19.09 0.76
C VAL A 124 2.19 19.95 0.95
N LEU A 125 2.15 20.82 1.95
CA LEU A 125 1.03 21.75 2.13
C LEU A 125 0.89 22.74 0.96
N ASN A 126 2.00 23.28 0.44
CA ASN A 126 1.97 24.13 -0.74
C ASN A 126 1.49 23.37 -1.98
N MET A 127 1.89 22.10 -2.15
CA MET A 127 1.35 21.24 -3.20
C MET A 127 -0.18 21.05 -3.05
N GLN A 128 -0.68 20.92 -1.81
CA GLN A 128 -2.13 20.83 -1.55
C GLN A 128 -2.84 22.14 -1.89
N LYS A 129 -2.31 23.29 -1.44
CA LYS A 129 -2.86 24.63 -1.72
C LYS A 129 -3.00 24.87 -3.23
N ASN A 130 -1.97 24.49 -4.00
CA ASN A 130 -1.91 24.73 -5.44
C ASN A 130 -2.55 23.60 -6.27
N SER A 131 -2.93 22.49 -5.65
CA SER A 131 -3.52 21.35 -6.34
C SER A 131 -4.87 21.74 -6.96
N ILE A 132 -5.11 21.35 -8.22
CA ILE A 132 -6.44 21.43 -8.84
C ILE A 132 -7.42 20.40 -8.24
N ASN A 133 -6.86 19.33 -7.68
CA ASN A 133 -7.58 18.27 -7.02
C ASN A 133 -7.67 18.49 -5.50
N LEU A 134 -8.67 17.89 -4.89
CA LEU A 134 -8.73 17.65 -3.45
C LEU A 134 -7.64 16.64 -3.08
N THR A 135 -6.48 17.14 -2.68
CA THR A 135 -5.31 16.32 -2.38
C THR A 135 -4.90 16.58 -0.95
N ASP A 136 -4.62 15.51 -0.22
CA ASP A 136 -3.90 15.54 1.05
C ASP A 136 -2.60 14.76 0.88
N GLY A 137 -1.64 14.86 1.80
CA GLY A 137 -0.35 14.22 1.61
C GLY A 137 0.52 14.23 2.84
N LEU A 138 1.53 13.38 2.82
CA LEU A 138 2.53 13.23 3.87
C LEU A 138 3.92 13.21 3.27
N SER A 139 4.84 13.91 3.93
CA SER A 139 6.22 14.04 3.49
C SER A 139 7.14 13.06 4.23
N ALA A 140 8.34 12.83 3.71
CA ALA A 140 9.36 12.04 4.40
C ALA A 140 9.67 12.55 5.82
N GLN A 141 9.65 13.87 6.03
CA GLN A 141 9.75 14.50 7.34
C GLN A 141 8.62 14.05 8.29
N SER A 142 7.37 14.03 7.82
CA SER A 142 6.24 13.53 8.61
C SER A 142 6.40 12.05 8.96
N PHE A 143 6.86 11.21 8.02
CA PHE A 143 7.09 9.78 8.28
C PHE A 143 8.08 9.57 9.44
N SER A 144 9.16 10.35 9.46
CA SER A 144 10.16 10.34 10.53
C SER A 144 9.55 10.80 11.86
N LYS A 145 8.80 11.91 11.84
CA LYS A 145 8.15 12.51 13.02
C LYS A 145 7.18 11.55 13.73
N ILE A 146 6.42 10.74 12.98
CA ILE A 146 5.48 9.75 13.54
C ILE A 146 6.12 8.36 13.74
N GLY A 147 7.39 8.19 13.32
CA GLY A 147 8.11 6.93 13.40
C GLY A 147 7.51 5.83 12.50
N ALA A 148 7.00 6.19 11.32
CA ALA A 148 6.46 5.24 10.34
C ALA A 148 7.60 4.55 9.55
N SER A 149 7.64 3.22 9.61
CA SER A 149 8.61 2.38 8.89
C SER A 149 8.18 2.02 7.47
N ASP A 150 6.90 2.16 7.17
CA ASP A 150 6.24 1.69 5.95
C ASP A 150 5.03 2.59 5.67
N VAL A 151 4.54 2.53 4.42
CA VAL A 151 3.43 3.37 3.94
C VAL A 151 2.17 3.14 4.76
N SER A 152 1.87 1.90 5.14
CA SER A 152 0.65 1.54 5.88
C SER A 152 0.54 2.28 7.21
N ASN A 153 1.65 2.49 7.91
CA ASN A 153 1.67 3.22 9.17
C ASN A 153 1.75 4.73 8.97
N ALA A 154 2.28 5.19 7.84
CA ALA A 154 2.33 6.60 7.51
C ALA A 154 0.94 7.16 7.20
N VAL A 155 0.23 6.55 6.25
CA VAL A 155 -1.02 7.11 5.69
C VAL A 155 -2.19 7.15 6.67
N LYS A 156 -2.11 6.46 7.82
CA LYS A 156 -3.11 6.54 8.89
C LYS A 156 -3.30 7.96 9.44
N THR A 157 -2.34 8.86 9.26
CA THR A 157 -2.47 10.26 9.71
C THR A 157 -3.16 11.16 8.69
N VAL A 158 -3.40 10.68 7.46
CA VAL A 158 -4.11 11.45 6.43
C VAL A 158 -5.60 11.51 6.75
N PRO A 159 -6.27 12.67 6.60
CA PRO A 159 -7.70 12.79 6.86
C PRO A 159 -8.53 11.84 6.01
N GLY A 160 -9.52 11.20 6.62
CA GLY A 160 -10.38 10.23 5.94
C GLY A 160 -9.67 8.95 5.50
N VAL A 161 -8.42 8.71 5.90
CA VAL A 161 -7.69 7.49 5.53
C VAL A 161 -7.61 6.54 6.71
N SER A 162 -7.85 5.26 6.45
CA SER A 162 -7.63 4.18 7.40
C SER A 162 -6.89 3.02 6.74
N VAL A 163 -6.43 2.08 7.57
CA VAL A 163 -5.70 0.90 7.08
C VAL A 163 -6.30 -0.35 7.69
N GLN A 164 -6.84 -1.21 6.85
CA GLN A 164 -7.40 -2.50 7.25
C GLN A 164 -6.32 -3.58 7.20
N ASP A 165 -6.36 -4.50 8.17
CA ASP A 165 -5.40 -5.59 8.38
C ASP A 165 -3.93 -5.15 8.53
N GLY A 166 -3.69 -3.84 8.71
CA GLY A 166 -2.35 -3.27 8.73
C GLY A 166 -1.68 -3.17 7.35
N LYS A 167 -2.39 -3.48 6.25
CA LYS A 167 -1.79 -3.59 4.90
C LYS A 167 -2.51 -2.75 3.84
N TYR A 168 -3.85 -2.71 3.88
CA TYR A 168 -4.66 -2.15 2.79
C TYR A 168 -5.19 -0.77 3.16
N VAL A 169 -5.02 0.21 2.28
CA VAL A 169 -5.46 1.58 2.52
C VAL A 169 -6.89 1.77 2.06
N TYR A 170 -7.67 2.40 2.94
CA TYR A 170 -9.06 2.76 2.70
C TYR A 170 -9.14 4.28 2.75
N VAL A 171 -9.78 4.89 1.76
CA VAL A 171 -9.99 6.34 1.68
C VAL A 171 -11.47 6.59 1.79
N ARG A 172 -11.86 7.42 2.77
CA ARG A 172 -13.23 7.68 3.21
C ARG A 172 -13.98 6.41 3.61
N GLY A 173 -13.27 5.41 4.14
CA GLY A 173 -13.83 4.10 4.43
C GLY A 173 -14.07 3.22 3.19
N LEU A 174 -13.72 3.67 1.99
CA LEU A 174 -13.81 2.85 0.78
C LEU A 174 -12.43 2.27 0.48
N GLY A 175 -12.30 0.94 0.43
CA GLY A 175 -11.04 0.27 0.14
C GLY A 175 -11.15 -0.74 -1.00
N ASP A 176 -10.11 -1.54 -1.18
CA ASP A 176 -10.00 -2.51 -2.29
C ASP A 176 -10.28 -1.83 -3.64
N ARG A 177 -11.21 -2.31 -4.47
CA ARG A 177 -11.53 -1.77 -5.81
C ARG A 177 -11.87 -0.27 -5.87
N TYR A 178 -12.21 0.35 -4.75
CA TYR A 178 -12.63 1.74 -4.70
C TYR A 178 -11.46 2.70 -4.39
N THR A 179 -10.34 2.18 -3.89
CA THR A 179 -9.11 2.94 -3.64
C THR A 179 -8.00 2.42 -4.54
N LYS A 180 -7.43 3.30 -5.36
CA LYS A 180 -6.37 2.92 -6.30
C LYS A 180 -5.00 3.33 -5.75
N THR A 181 -4.01 2.46 -5.92
CA THR A 181 -2.61 2.79 -5.60
C THR A 181 -1.84 2.91 -6.89
N ILE A 182 -1.04 3.97 -6.99
CA ILE A 182 -0.14 4.22 -8.12
C ILE A 182 1.25 4.55 -7.59
N LEU A 183 2.27 4.21 -8.36
CA LEU A 183 3.68 4.51 -8.06
C LEU A 183 4.19 5.51 -9.08
N ASN A 184 4.68 6.67 -8.63
CA ASN A 184 5.19 7.75 -9.49
C ASN A 184 4.19 8.21 -10.57
N GLY A 185 2.89 8.16 -10.24
CA GLY A 185 1.81 8.51 -11.16
C GLY A 185 1.45 7.43 -12.19
N MET A 186 1.92 6.20 -12.02
CA MET A 186 1.64 5.06 -12.91
C MET A 186 1.03 3.87 -12.17
N ASP A 187 0.23 3.07 -12.88
CA ASP A 187 -0.37 1.85 -12.36
C ASP A 187 0.70 0.86 -11.86
N ILE A 188 0.39 0.20 -10.75
CA ILE A 188 1.19 -0.87 -10.17
C ILE A 188 0.26 -2.02 -9.75
N PRO A 189 0.60 -3.30 -10.05
CA PRO A 189 -0.20 -4.45 -9.64
C PRO A 189 -0.14 -4.68 -8.12
N GLY A 190 -1.20 -5.26 -7.56
CA GLY A 190 -1.21 -5.74 -6.17
C GLY A 190 -0.38 -7.01 -5.98
N LEU A 191 0.16 -7.21 -4.78
CA LEU A 191 0.88 -8.43 -4.36
C LEU A 191 0.02 -9.45 -3.63
N ASP A 192 -1.29 -9.21 -3.63
CA ASP A 192 -2.26 -10.09 -3.02
C ASP A 192 -3.11 -10.74 -4.12
N PRO A 193 -3.14 -12.08 -4.25
CA PRO A 193 -4.05 -12.75 -5.17
C PRO A 193 -5.52 -12.39 -4.89
N ASP A 194 -5.84 -12.00 -3.65
CA ASP A 194 -7.19 -11.80 -3.17
C ASP A 194 -7.75 -10.39 -3.41
N ARG A 195 -6.90 -9.41 -3.73
CA ARG A 195 -7.28 -7.99 -3.81
C ARG A 195 -6.57 -7.28 -4.97
N ASN A 196 -7.20 -6.22 -5.48
CA ASN A 196 -6.56 -5.33 -6.48
C ASN A 196 -5.61 -4.30 -5.86
N THR A 197 -5.67 -4.15 -4.54
CA THR A 197 -4.90 -3.14 -3.80
C THR A 197 -3.52 -3.64 -3.42
N LEU A 198 -2.55 -2.73 -3.47
CA LEU A 198 -1.18 -3.02 -3.08
C LEU A 198 -1.05 -3.07 -1.55
N GLN A 199 -0.28 -4.03 -1.05
CA GLN A 199 0.04 -4.19 0.37
C GLN A 199 1.06 -3.11 0.78
N MET A 200 0.62 -2.09 1.51
CA MET A 200 1.43 -0.91 1.85
C MET A 200 2.47 -1.16 2.92
N ASP A 201 2.34 -2.24 3.69
CA ASP A 201 3.32 -2.68 4.67
C ASP A 201 4.62 -3.18 4.01
N LEU A 202 4.56 -3.54 2.72
CA LEU A 202 5.71 -3.99 1.93
C LEU A 202 6.54 -2.83 1.35
N ILE A 203 6.06 -1.59 1.43
CA ILE A 203 6.77 -0.42 0.89
C ILE A 203 7.41 0.36 2.03
N PRO A 204 8.75 0.31 2.19
CA PRO A 204 9.42 0.99 3.27
C PRO A 204 9.47 2.50 3.04
N THR A 205 9.38 3.32 4.09
CA THR A 205 9.36 4.79 3.96
C THR A 205 10.70 5.39 3.55
N ASN A 206 11.82 4.64 3.68
CA ASN A 206 13.15 5.15 3.36
C ASN A 206 13.40 5.35 1.85
N ILE A 207 12.64 4.67 0.98
CA ILE A 207 12.70 4.83 -0.47
C ILE A 207 11.73 5.91 -0.99
N LEU A 208 10.96 6.52 -0.09
CA LEU A 208 9.89 7.44 -0.43
C LEU A 208 10.26 8.89 -0.14
N ASP A 209 9.75 9.75 -0.99
CA ASP A 209 9.81 11.21 -0.85
C ASP A 209 8.54 11.71 -0.17
N ASN A 210 7.39 11.29 -0.69
CA ASN A 210 6.07 11.62 -0.15
C ASN A 210 5.01 10.59 -0.60
N VAL A 211 3.85 10.65 0.06
CA VAL A 211 2.63 9.94 -0.34
C VAL A 211 1.51 10.96 -0.46
N LEU A 212 0.85 11.01 -1.62
CA LEU A 212 -0.28 11.89 -1.88
C LEU A 212 -1.57 11.07 -1.93
N VAL A 213 -2.62 11.57 -1.29
CA VAL A 213 -3.97 10.99 -1.32
C VAL A 213 -4.90 11.95 -2.04
N ILE A 214 -5.26 11.58 -3.27
CA ILE A 214 -6.11 12.38 -4.15
C ILE A 214 -7.55 11.89 -4.02
N LYS A 215 -8.45 12.75 -3.58
CA LYS A 215 -9.85 12.43 -3.24
C LYS A 215 -10.86 12.89 -4.30
N SER A 216 -10.49 13.83 -5.17
CA SER A 216 -11.29 14.26 -6.32
C SER A 216 -10.67 13.81 -7.64
N SER A 217 -11.48 13.69 -8.69
CA SER A 217 -11.04 13.25 -10.00
C SER A 217 -10.94 14.40 -11.01
N THR A 218 -9.91 14.32 -11.86
CA THR A 218 -9.70 15.13 -13.05
C THR A 218 -9.45 14.21 -14.25
N ALA A 219 -9.67 14.71 -15.47
CA ALA A 219 -9.64 13.89 -16.68
C ALA A 219 -8.25 13.28 -17.01
N ASP A 220 -7.17 13.85 -16.49
CA ASP A 220 -5.81 13.33 -16.60
C ASP A 220 -5.54 12.11 -15.70
N LEU A 221 -6.36 11.89 -14.67
CA LEU A 221 -6.26 10.73 -13.79
C LEU A 221 -7.03 9.52 -14.36
N PRO A 222 -6.63 8.28 -14.00
CA PRO A 222 -7.43 7.09 -14.30
C PRO A 222 -8.85 7.18 -13.75
N ALA A 223 -9.85 6.65 -14.46
CA ALA A 223 -11.24 6.72 -14.01
C ALA A 223 -11.61 5.67 -12.94
N ASP A 224 -10.73 4.70 -12.69
CA ASP A 224 -10.97 3.52 -11.85
C ASP A 224 -10.63 3.74 -10.36
N PHE A 225 -11.22 4.78 -9.76
CA PHE A 225 -11.19 5.03 -8.32
C PHE A 225 -12.43 5.82 -7.85
N THR A 226 -12.78 5.73 -6.56
CA THR A 226 -13.83 6.59 -5.98
C THR A 226 -13.55 7.02 -4.54
N GLY A 227 -12.95 6.16 -3.71
CA GLY A 227 -12.46 6.54 -2.38
C GLY A 227 -11.35 7.59 -2.52
N GLY A 228 -10.30 7.21 -3.25
CA GLY A 228 -9.21 8.08 -3.65
C GLY A 228 -8.09 7.33 -4.36
N ILE A 229 -7.11 8.08 -4.86
CA ILE A 229 -5.83 7.56 -5.34
C ILE A 229 -4.77 7.79 -4.27
N VAL A 230 -4.06 6.73 -3.88
CA VAL A 230 -2.83 6.82 -3.09
C VAL A 230 -1.65 6.77 -4.04
N ASN A 231 -1.04 7.93 -4.30
CA ASN A 231 0.12 8.06 -5.17
C ASN A 231 1.40 8.04 -4.32
N ILE A 232 2.18 6.99 -4.48
CA ILE A 232 3.44 6.78 -3.79
C ILE A 232 4.55 7.38 -4.65
N ILE A 233 5.25 8.38 -4.12
CA ILE A 233 6.34 9.03 -4.82
C ILE A 233 7.65 8.54 -4.23
N THR A 234 8.45 7.86 -5.06
CA THR A 234 9.78 7.43 -4.67
C THR A 234 10.75 8.60 -4.65
N LYS A 235 11.81 8.49 -3.86
CA LYS A 235 12.93 9.44 -3.89
C LYS A 235 13.45 9.64 -5.31
N ASP A 236 13.65 10.89 -5.66
CA ASP A 236 14.37 11.29 -6.86
C ASP A 236 15.86 11.55 -6.51
N PHE A 237 16.71 11.77 -7.51
CA PHE A 237 18.10 12.16 -7.26
C PHE A 237 18.14 13.52 -6.55
N PRO A 238 18.95 13.66 -5.49
CA PRO A 238 19.03 14.91 -4.77
C PRO A 238 19.82 15.97 -5.56
N SER A 239 19.51 17.24 -5.34
CA SER A 239 20.26 18.38 -5.90
C SER A 239 21.67 18.53 -5.30
N ARG A 240 21.99 17.74 -4.28
CA ARG A 240 23.31 17.67 -3.64
C ARG A 240 23.59 16.24 -3.22
N GLU A 241 24.87 15.94 -3.02
CA GLU A 241 25.30 14.68 -2.44
C GLU A 241 24.60 14.43 -1.08
N GLU A 242 23.90 13.30 -0.95
CA GLU A 242 23.25 12.88 0.28
C GLU A 242 23.44 11.37 0.49
N TYR A 243 24.08 11.00 1.59
CA TYR A 243 24.16 9.64 2.06
C TYR A 243 23.42 9.48 3.38
N SER A 244 22.79 8.33 3.58
CA SER A 244 22.20 8.00 4.86
C SER A 244 22.28 6.51 5.16
N ILE A 245 22.45 6.20 6.44
CA ILE A 245 22.31 4.86 6.99
C ILE A 245 21.35 4.91 8.17
N SER A 246 20.57 3.84 8.36
CA SER A 246 19.63 3.73 9.47
C SER A 246 19.53 2.29 9.96
N GLY A 247 19.35 2.13 11.27
CA GLY A 247 19.09 0.85 11.92
C GLY A 247 17.97 1.00 12.95
N LYS A 248 17.12 -0.01 13.08
CA LYS A 248 16.02 -0.06 14.05
C LYS A 248 15.91 -1.45 14.64
N LEU A 249 15.58 -1.52 15.93
CA LEU A 249 15.29 -2.74 16.68
C LEU A 249 13.91 -2.58 17.34
N SER A 250 13.06 -3.60 17.31
CA SER A 250 11.73 -3.56 17.95
C SER A 250 11.46 -4.79 18.81
N TYR A 251 10.91 -4.56 19.99
CA TYR A 251 10.59 -5.57 20.98
C TYR A 251 9.11 -5.52 21.35
N THR A 252 8.42 -6.64 21.19
CA THR A 252 7.02 -6.83 21.61
C THR A 252 7.01 -7.95 22.65
N PRO A 253 6.72 -7.67 23.93
CA PRO A 253 6.88 -8.65 25.02
C PRO A 253 6.08 -9.94 24.84
N SER A 254 4.91 -9.88 24.22
CA SER A 254 4.08 -11.06 23.94
C SER A 254 4.59 -11.92 22.78
N MET A 255 5.49 -11.39 21.94
CA MET A 255 5.91 -12.04 20.69
C MET A 255 7.37 -12.46 20.66
N HIS A 256 8.30 -11.62 21.12
CA HIS A 256 9.74 -11.80 20.89
C HIS A 256 10.44 -12.52 22.04
N LEU A 257 11.55 -13.21 21.69
CA LEU A 257 12.31 -14.04 22.63
C LEU A 257 11.43 -15.13 23.26
N ASN A 258 10.40 -15.57 22.54
CA ASN A 258 9.40 -16.51 23.01
C ASN A 258 9.73 -17.93 22.51
N SER A 259 9.97 -18.86 23.43
CA SER A 259 10.28 -20.26 23.10
C SER A 259 9.09 -21.05 22.55
N ASP A 260 7.87 -20.54 22.65
CA ASP A 260 6.66 -21.14 22.07
C ASP A 260 6.35 -20.67 20.65
N PHE A 261 7.18 -19.77 20.08
CA PHE A 261 7.02 -19.33 18.70
C PHE A 261 7.06 -20.54 17.74
N LEU A 262 6.10 -20.57 16.81
CA LEU A 262 5.94 -21.66 15.86
C LEU A 262 6.69 -21.36 14.56
N GLN A 263 7.53 -22.29 14.13
CA GLN A 263 8.19 -22.34 12.82
C GLN A 263 8.16 -23.79 12.31
N TYR A 264 9.10 -24.17 11.46
CA TYR A 264 9.32 -25.52 10.96
C TYR A 264 10.79 -25.67 10.56
N ASN A 265 11.29 -26.90 10.47
CA ASN A 265 12.73 -27.18 10.50
C ASN A 265 13.40 -27.35 9.12
N ASP A 266 12.63 -27.43 8.04
CA ASP A 266 13.14 -27.67 6.68
C ASP A 266 13.14 -26.41 5.79
N GLY A 267 13.44 -25.26 6.40
CA GLY A 267 13.54 -23.99 5.66
C GLY A 267 14.68 -23.94 4.64
N SER A 268 14.59 -23.01 3.69
CA SER A 268 15.62 -22.75 2.67
C SER A 268 16.81 -22.00 3.26
N ARG A 269 18.00 -22.21 2.68
CA ARG A 269 19.22 -21.48 3.09
C ARG A 269 19.15 -19.99 2.77
N THR A 270 18.27 -19.58 1.86
CA THR A 270 18.08 -18.18 1.43
C THR A 270 16.83 -17.54 2.01
N ASP A 271 16.15 -18.18 2.97
CA ASP A 271 14.97 -17.60 3.63
C ASP A 271 15.26 -16.24 4.26
N PHE A 272 16.48 -16.03 4.76
CA PHE A 272 16.94 -14.75 5.30
C PHE A 272 17.00 -13.61 4.26
N LEU A 273 16.92 -13.91 2.95
CA LEU A 273 16.80 -12.92 1.88
C LEU A 273 15.36 -12.83 1.35
N GLY A 274 14.45 -13.65 1.89
CA GLY A 274 13.08 -13.79 1.41
C GLY A 274 12.96 -14.62 0.13
N PHE A 275 13.96 -15.44 -0.21
CA PHE A 275 13.94 -16.34 -1.36
C PHE A 275 13.98 -17.80 -0.94
N ASP A 276 13.24 -18.65 -1.64
CA ASP A 276 13.39 -20.10 -1.55
C ASP A 276 14.50 -20.61 -2.50
N ASP A 277 15.37 -21.50 -2.02
CA ASP A 277 16.52 -22.05 -2.77
C ASP A 277 16.15 -23.30 -3.60
N GLY A 278 14.86 -23.60 -3.72
CA GLY A 278 14.29 -24.78 -4.37
C GLY A 278 13.98 -25.92 -3.40
N SER A 279 14.29 -25.80 -2.11
CA SER A 279 13.98 -26.83 -1.11
C SER A 279 12.48 -27.14 -0.98
N ARG A 280 11.62 -26.20 -1.40
CA ARG A 280 10.15 -26.32 -1.36
C ARG A 280 9.51 -26.43 -2.75
N ASP A 281 10.29 -26.66 -3.80
CA ASP A 281 9.74 -26.86 -5.15
C ASP A 281 8.95 -28.18 -5.23
N LEU A 282 7.97 -28.24 -6.14
CA LEU A 282 7.21 -29.46 -6.40
C LEU A 282 8.18 -30.57 -6.89
N PRO A 283 8.32 -31.70 -6.15
CA PRO A 283 9.38 -32.67 -6.43
C PRO A 283 9.04 -33.64 -7.57
N ILE A 284 7.93 -33.40 -8.27
CA ILE A 284 7.45 -34.19 -9.40
C ILE A 284 6.97 -33.26 -10.52
N ASN A 285 6.94 -33.76 -11.75
CA ASN A 285 6.28 -33.03 -12.83
C ASN A 285 4.78 -32.91 -12.52
N ARG A 286 4.16 -31.75 -12.74
CA ARG A 286 2.73 -31.55 -12.49
C ARG A 286 1.82 -32.56 -13.20
N ASN A 287 2.23 -33.04 -14.38
CA ASN A 287 1.49 -34.03 -15.18
C ASN A 287 1.90 -35.49 -14.88
N GLN A 288 2.77 -35.72 -13.88
CA GLN A 288 3.22 -37.04 -13.49
C GLN A 288 2.03 -37.90 -13.06
N GLN A 289 1.83 -39.03 -13.73
CA GLN A 289 0.84 -40.02 -13.29
C GLN A 289 1.31 -40.67 -12.00
N ILE A 290 0.46 -40.64 -10.98
CA ILE A 290 0.71 -41.24 -9.67
C ILE A 290 -0.07 -42.57 -9.58
N PRO A 291 0.61 -43.73 -9.50
CA PRO A 291 -0.08 -45.02 -9.40
C PRO A 291 -0.94 -45.11 -8.14
N ARG A 292 -1.96 -45.96 -8.17
CA ARG A 292 -2.82 -46.22 -7.01
C ARG A 292 -2.37 -47.49 -6.28
N PRO A 293 -2.58 -47.62 -4.96
CA PRO A 293 -2.12 -48.81 -4.21
C PRO A 293 -2.64 -50.17 -4.69
N PHE A 294 -3.70 -50.22 -5.51
CA PHE A 294 -4.20 -51.47 -6.09
C PHE A 294 -3.40 -51.94 -7.31
N SER A 295 -2.64 -51.05 -7.97
CA SER A 295 -1.75 -51.44 -9.07
C SER A 295 -0.50 -52.17 -8.59
N ASN A 296 -0.24 -52.15 -7.27
CA ASN A 296 0.92 -52.75 -6.62
C ASN A 296 2.28 -52.29 -7.22
N ASP A 297 2.34 -51.07 -7.73
CA ASP A 297 3.53 -50.51 -8.37
C ASP A 297 4.45 -49.84 -7.33
N ALA A 298 5.72 -50.28 -7.27
CA ALA A 298 6.74 -49.69 -6.41
C ALA A 298 7.07 -48.21 -6.74
N ALA A 299 6.64 -47.71 -7.91
CA ALA A 299 6.74 -46.30 -8.25
C ALA A 299 5.95 -45.40 -7.29
N LEU A 300 4.83 -45.87 -6.72
CA LEU A 300 4.05 -45.10 -5.74
C LEU A 300 4.87 -44.76 -4.49
N THR A 301 5.60 -45.73 -3.96
CA THR A 301 6.53 -45.54 -2.84
C THR A 301 7.62 -44.54 -3.20
N ARG A 302 8.28 -44.73 -4.35
CA ARG A 302 9.37 -43.84 -4.81
C ARG A 302 8.90 -42.41 -5.06
N ILE A 303 7.66 -42.21 -5.53
CA ILE A 303 7.08 -40.87 -5.71
C ILE A 303 6.78 -40.24 -4.36
N THR A 304 6.13 -40.98 -3.45
CA THR A 304 5.75 -40.51 -2.12
C THR A 304 6.99 -40.06 -1.33
N GLN A 305 8.07 -40.85 -1.34
CA GLN A 305 9.31 -40.54 -0.63
C GLN A 305 10.12 -39.34 -1.19
N ARG A 306 9.69 -38.73 -2.30
CA ARG A 306 10.31 -37.48 -2.80
C ARG A 306 9.77 -36.24 -2.09
N PHE A 307 8.60 -36.34 -1.46
CA PHE A 307 8.02 -35.24 -0.70
C PHE A 307 8.69 -35.18 0.66
N ASN A 308 8.93 -33.95 1.15
CA ASN A 308 9.52 -33.75 2.47
C ASN A 308 8.58 -34.28 3.57
N GLU A 309 9.15 -34.99 4.54
CA GLU A 309 8.42 -35.60 5.66
C GLU A 309 7.89 -34.60 6.69
N THR A 310 8.49 -33.41 6.75
CA THR A 310 8.08 -32.35 7.69
C THR A 310 6.69 -31.85 7.31
N MET A 311 5.72 -32.06 8.18
CA MET A 311 4.32 -31.64 8.01
C MET A 311 3.81 -30.84 9.21
N ALA A 312 4.48 -30.92 10.36
CA ALA A 312 4.09 -30.28 11.61
C ALA A 312 4.93 -29.02 11.91
N PRO A 313 4.34 -28.01 12.55
CA PRO A 313 5.10 -26.94 13.19
C PRO A 313 6.10 -27.45 14.23
N SER A 314 7.22 -26.74 14.37
CA SER A 314 8.18 -26.88 15.47
C SER A 314 8.22 -25.61 16.31
N LYS A 315 8.59 -25.75 17.59
CA LYS A 315 8.85 -24.61 18.47
C LYS A 315 10.29 -24.14 18.32
N LYS A 316 10.47 -22.83 18.22
CA LYS A 316 11.80 -22.21 18.18
C LYS A 316 11.73 -20.82 18.78
N THR A 317 12.73 -20.44 19.56
CA THR A 317 12.83 -19.07 20.05
C THR A 317 13.08 -18.10 18.89
N ASN A 318 12.16 -17.15 18.69
CA ASN A 318 12.34 -16.05 17.74
C ASN A 318 13.20 -14.93 18.33
N PHE A 319 13.72 -14.07 17.44
CA PHE A 319 14.46 -12.88 17.83
C PHE A 319 13.55 -11.64 17.86
N MET A 320 14.12 -10.48 18.13
CA MET A 320 13.47 -9.18 17.98
C MET A 320 13.42 -8.76 16.51
N ASP A 321 12.45 -7.91 16.15
CA ASP A 321 12.40 -7.32 14.82
C ASP A 321 13.56 -6.36 14.63
N TYR A 322 14.10 -6.29 13.41
CA TYR A 322 15.13 -5.32 13.07
C TYR A 322 15.01 -4.86 11.62
N SER A 323 15.43 -3.63 11.37
CA SER A 323 15.51 -3.10 10.00
C SER A 323 16.77 -2.29 9.80
N LEU A 324 17.35 -2.40 8.61
CA LEU A 324 18.51 -1.66 8.14
C LEU A 324 18.13 -0.93 6.86
N GLY A 325 18.67 0.27 6.68
CA GLY A 325 18.46 1.07 5.47
C GLY A 325 19.72 1.83 5.11
N ALA A 326 19.99 1.94 3.81
CA ALA A 326 21.05 2.77 3.26
C ALA A 326 20.53 3.51 2.04
N THR A 327 20.89 4.79 1.87
CA THR A 327 20.57 5.58 0.68
C THR A 327 21.79 6.38 0.27
N ALA A 328 22.01 6.50 -1.03
CA ALA A 328 23.08 7.27 -1.66
C ALA A 328 22.52 7.98 -2.88
N GLY A 329 22.65 9.29 -2.97
CA GLY A 329 22.25 10.05 -4.15
C GLY A 329 23.16 11.24 -4.39
N ASN A 330 23.37 11.59 -5.65
CA ASN A 330 24.17 12.75 -6.03
C ASN A 330 23.80 13.21 -7.45
N GLN A 331 24.27 14.39 -7.84
CA GLN A 331 24.26 14.88 -9.21
C GLN A 331 25.61 15.47 -9.63
N TYR A 332 25.95 15.29 -10.90
CA TYR A 332 27.17 15.81 -11.51
C TYR A 332 26.84 16.67 -12.73
N GLU A 333 27.60 17.75 -12.94
CA GLU A 333 27.54 18.50 -14.18
C GLU A 333 28.25 17.73 -15.32
N VAL A 334 27.64 17.70 -16.50
CA VAL A 334 28.14 17.00 -17.69
C VAL A 334 28.13 17.96 -18.88
N GLY A 335 29.28 18.53 -19.20
CA GLY A 335 29.40 19.61 -20.18
C GLY A 335 29.09 20.98 -19.55
N GLU A 336 28.64 21.94 -20.34
CA GLU A 336 28.45 23.34 -19.88
C GLU A 336 27.10 23.59 -19.18
N SER A 337 26.04 22.83 -19.49
CA SER A 337 24.70 23.06 -18.91
C SER A 337 23.90 21.81 -18.52
N ASN A 338 24.39 20.60 -18.81
CA ASN A 338 23.64 19.37 -18.49
C ASN A 338 24.02 18.81 -17.12
N LYS A 339 23.09 18.07 -16.50
CA LYS A 339 23.28 17.41 -15.21
C LYS A 339 22.95 15.92 -15.32
N LEU A 340 23.76 15.08 -14.70
CA LEU A 340 23.53 13.63 -14.56
C LEU A 340 23.40 13.29 -13.08
N GLY A 341 22.20 12.88 -12.67
CA GLY A 341 21.87 12.46 -11.31
C GLY A 341 21.79 10.95 -11.15
N TYR A 342 22.09 10.46 -9.95
CA TYR A 342 21.81 9.08 -9.54
C TYR A 342 21.20 9.02 -8.15
N ILE A 343 20.44 7.95 -7.91
CA ILE A 343 19.92 7.58 -6.59
C ILE A 343 20.02 6.06 -6.44
N ALA A 344 20.41 5.59 -5.25
CA ALA A 344 20.42 4.20 -4.87
C ALA A 344 19.93 4.08 -3.42
N SER A 345 19.02 3.14 -3.16
CA SER A 345 18.52 2.87 -1.81
C SER A 345 18.33 1.38 -1.60
N LEU A 346 18.74 0.89 -0.43
CA LEU A 346 18.57 -0.49 0.00
C LEU A 346 17.90 -0.51 1.37
N SER A 347 16.91 -1.38 1.54
CA SER A 347 16.24 -1.64 2.81
C SER A 347 16.17 -3.14 3.08
N TYR A 348 16.43 -3.53 4.31
CA TYR A 348 16.26 -4.89 4.80
C TYR A 348 15.48 -4.84 6.11
N LYS A 349 14.40 -5.60 6.23
CA LYS A 349 13.58 -5.70 7.44
C LYS A 349 13.26 -7.16 7.71
N ASN A 350 13.52 -7.63 8.92
CA ASN A 350 13.06 -8.92 9.43
C ASN A 350 12.16 -8.64 10.63
N TYR A 351 10.95 -9.21 10.63
CA TYR A 351 9.98 -9.04 11.70
C TYR A 351 9.15 -10.30 11.92
N THR A 352 8.69 -10.50 13.15
CA THR A 352 7.91 -11.67 13.54
C THR A 352 6.56 -11.31 14.15
N ASP A 353 5.51 -12.04 13.77
CA ASP A 353 4.21 -11.99 14.42
C ASP A 353 3.99 -13.30 15.18
N TYR A 354 3.58 -13.21 16.45
CA TYR A 354 3.17 -14.37 17.24
C TYR A 354 1.85 -14.10 17.95
N TYR A 355 0.87 -14.96 17.71
CA TYR A 355 -0.43 -14.90 18.36
C TYR A 355 -0.66 -16.21 19.10
N ASP A 356 -0.89 -16.12 20.40
CA ASP A 356 -1.13 -17.27 21.28
C ASP A 356 -2.62 -17.62 21.46
N ASP A 357 -3.50 -16.68 21.15
CA ASP A 357 -4.97 -16.77 21.19
C ASP A 357 -5.58 -16.31 19.85
N TYR A 358 -5.09 -16.90 18.75
CA TYR A 358 -5.62 -16.67 17.41
C TYR A 358 -6.95 -17.42 17.24
N GLN A 359 -7.98 -16.75 16.71
CA GLN A 359 -9.29 -17.37 16.49
C GLN A 359 -9.86 -17.08 15.11
N THR A 360 -10.52 -18.08 14.52
CA THR A 360 -11.31 -17.99 13.29
C THR A 360 -12.52 -18.89 13.40
N ASN A 361 -13.72 -18.32 13.52
CA ASN A 361 -14.93 -19.09 13.78
C ASN A 361 -15.99 -18.82 12.70
N SER A 362 -16.97 -19.72 12.61
CA SER A 362 -18.19 -19.52 11.85
C SER A 362 -19.42 -19.89 12.68
N TYR A 363 -20.48 -19.09 12.55
CA TYR A 363 -21.74 -19.24 13.28
C TYR A 363 -22.92 -19.16 12.29
N LEU A 364 -24.03 -19.77 12.67
CA LEU A 364 -25.28 -19.77 11.91
C LEU A 364 -26.45 -19.35 12.80
N LYS A 365 -27.41 -18.62 12.23
CA LYS A 365 -28.72 -18.37 12.83
C LYS A 365 -29.50 -19.70 12.89
N PRO A 366 -30.31 -19.92 13.93
CA PRO A 366 -31.24 -21.04 13.97
C PRO A 366 -32.23 -20.99 12.80
N ARG A 367 -32.71 -22.18 12.38
CA ARG A 367 -33.77 -22.28 11.36
C ARG A 367 -35.10 -21.71 11.85
N SER A 368 -35.38 -21.80 13.15
CA SER A 368 -36.58 -21.17 13.74
C SER A 368 -36.37 -19.66 13.87
N THR A 369 -37.33 -18.87 13.38
CA THR A 369 -37.31 -17.39 13.46
C THR A 369 -37.57 -16.86 14.87
N SER A 370 -38.11 -17.69 15.77
CA SER A 370 -38.33 -17.38 17.18
C SER A 370 -37.10 -17.62 18.06
N GLU A 371 -36.03 -18.21 17.52
CA GLU A 371 -34.77 -18.45 18.21
C GLU A 371 -33.71 -17.46 17.73
N PHE A 372 -33.07 -16.78 18.68
CA PHE A 372 -32.13 -15.68 18.41
C PHE A 372 -30.66 -16.08 18.57
N GLU A 373 -30.34 -17.00 19.50
CA GLU A 373 -28.96 -17.37 19.84
C GLU A 373 -28.24 -18.01 18.65
N LEU A 374 -27.08 -17.45 18.28
CA LEU A 374 -26.25 -17.98 17.20
C LEU A 374 -25.67 -19.34 17.57
N ARG A 375 -25.80 -20.31 16.65
CA ARG A 375 -25.26 -21.66 16.81
C ARG A 375 -23.85 -21.72 16.21
N PRO A 376 -22.85 -22.24 16.94
CA PRO A 376 -21.54 -22.44 16.36
C PRO A 376 -21.64 -23.44 15.21
N ASN A 377 -21.00 -23.11 14.09
CA ASN A 377 -20.79 -24.03 12.96
C ASN A 377 -19.37 -24.62 13.08
N ARG A 378 -18.39 -23.74 13.25
CA ARG A 378 -16.99 -24.07 13.48
C ARG A 378 -16.36 -23.10 14.49
N ILE A 379 -15.60 -23.63 15.45
CA ILE A 379 -14.76 -22.81 16.33
C ILE A 379 -13.33 -23.29 16.17
N GLN A 380 -12.42 -22.41 15.74
CA GLN A 380 -11.00 -22.71 15.62
C GLN A 380 -10.21 -21.72 16.47
N THR A 381 -9.42 -22.23 17.41
CA THR A 381 -8.57 -21.45 18.31
C THR A 381 -7.18 -22.03 18.35
N GLY A 382 -6.14 -21.21 18.40
CA GLY A 382 -4.79 -21.73 18.47
C GLY A 382 -3.69 -20.69 18.42
N ARG A 383 -2.51 -21.16 18.03
CA ARG A 383 -1.29 -20.38 17.97
C ARG A 383 -0.83 -20.22 16.55
N VAL A 384 -0.30 -19.05 16.21
CA VAL A 384 0.27 -18.74 14.90
C VAL A 384 1.60 -18.03 15.08
N GLY A 385 2.64 -18.55 14.45
CA GLY A 385 3.93 -17.87 14.29
C GLY A 385 4.14 -17.49 12.82
N LYS A 386 4.59 -16.26 12.58
CA LYS A 386 5.00 -15.76 11.26
C LYS A 386 6.35 -15.09 11.35
N GLU A 387 7.24 -15.39 10.42
CA GLU A 387 8.50 -14.67 10.21
C GLU A 387 8.50 -14.08 8.81
N ASN A 388 8.70 -12.77 8.73
CA ASN A 388 8.71 -12.01 7.49
C ASN A 388 10.09 -11.41 7.24
N VAL A 389 10.59 -11.62 6.04
CA VAL A 389 11.76 -10.91 5.49
C VAL A 389 11.29 -10.01 4.37
N LEU A 390 11.73 -8.75 4.38
CA LEU A 390 11.47 -7.77 3.35
C LEU A 390 12.79 -7.13 2.91
N LEU A 391 13.14 -7.30 1.65
CA LEU A 391 14.29 -6.69 0.99
C LEU A 391 13.76 -5.74 -0.09
N SER A 392 14.22 -4.49 -0.09
CA SER A 392 13.83 -3.51 -1.10
C SER A 392 15.05 -2.79 -1.66
N GLY A 393 15.12 -2.67 -2.98
CA GLY A 393 16.17 -1.96 -3.70
C GLY A 393 15.58 -0.97 -4.69
N LEU A 394 16.05 0.27 -4.66
CA LEU A 394 15.74 1.31 -5.64
C LEU A 394 17.05 1.80 -6.25
N ALA A 395 17.12 1.87 -7.58
CA ALA A 395 18.22 2.49 -8.30
C ALA A 395 17.66 3.38 -9.40
N GLY A 396 18.18 4.59 -9.55
CA GLY A 396 17.71 5.56 -10.53
C GLY A 396 18.84 6.36 -11.13
N ILE A 397 18.71 6.69 -12.41
CA ILE A 397 19.56 7.65 -13.12
C ILE A 397 18.69 8.67 -13.82
N ALA A 398 19.15 9.91 -13.88
CA ALA A 398 18.47 10.96 -14.61
C ALA A 398 19.45 11.85 -15.35
N PHE A 399 19.11 12.19 -16.59
CA PHE A 399 19.84 13.13 -17.42
C PHE A 399 18.98 14.36 -17.65
N LYS A 400 19.45 15.51 -17.18
CA LYS A 400 18.79 16.81 -17.27
C LYS A 400 19.60 17.71 -18.21
N THR A 401 18.88 18.38 -19.10
CA THR A 401 19.36 19.44 -19.99
C THR A 401 18.53 20.70 -19.72
N ASP A 402 18.83 21.81 -20.38
CA ASP A 402 18.07 23.06 -20.23
C ASP A 402 16.57 22.95 -20.55
N ARG A 403 16.16 21.93 -21.33
CA ARG A 403 14.77 21.78 -21.83
C ARG A 403 14.20 20.38 -21.72
N SER A 404 14.95 19.46 -21.16
CA SER A 404 14.54 18.05 -21.12
C SER A 404 15.13 17.35 -19.92
N LYS A 405 14.31 16.53 -19.26
CA LYS A 405 14.71 15.60 -18.21
C LYS A 405 14.32 14.20 -18.66
N TYR A 406 15.28 13.28 -18.64
CA TYR A 406 15.09 11.86 -18.87
C TYR A 406 15.40 11.12 -17.58
N GLN A 407 14.60 10.13 -17.23
CA GLN A 407 14.77 9.39 -15.99
C GLN A 407 14.48 7.90 -16.19
N LEU A 408 15.33 7.08 -15.59
CA LEU A 408 15.20 5.63 -15.52
C LEU A 408 15.31 5.20 -14.06
N ASN A 409 14.25 4.64 -13.50
CA ASN A 409 14.22 4.10 -12.15
C ASN A 409 13.90 2.60 -12.18
N ALA A 410 14.66 1.80 -11.45
CA ALA A 410 14.42 0.39 -11.19
C ALA A 410 14.11 0.19 -9.70
N LEU A 411 12.96 -0.41 -9.40
CA LEU A 411 12.53 -0.78 -8.07
C LEU A 411 12.33 -2.28 -8.01
N HIS A 412 12.90 -2.94 -7.00
CA HIS A 412 12.62 -4.33 -6.68
C HIS A 412 12.27 -4.45 -5.20
N ILE A 413 11.15 -5.12 -4.91
CA ILE A 413 10.72 -5.46 -3.56
C ILE A 413 10.56 -6.98 -3.52
N GLN A 414 11.22 -7.61 -2.56
CA GLN A 414 11.16 -9.05 -2.28
C GLN A 414 10.65 -9.26 -0.86
N ASN A 415 9.67 -10.14 -0.71
CA ASN A 415 9.16 -10.59 0.59
C ASN A 415 9.12 -12.12 0.67
N GLY A 416 9.61 -12.67 1.77
CA GLY A 416 9.39 -14.07 2.15
C GLY A 416 8.68 -14.13 3.49
N GLU A 417 7.58 -14.87 3.56
CA GLU A 417 6.77 -15.10 4.76
C GLU A 417 6.77 -16.60 5.09
N SER A 418 7.42 -16.98 6.18
CA SER A 418 7.26 -18.30 6.78
C SER A 418 6.13 -18.23 7.80
N SER A 419 5.15 -19.12 7.72
CA SER A 419 4.07 -19.20 8.71
C SER A 419 3.84 -20.63 9.18
N ALA A 420 3.52 -20.76 10.46
CA ALA A 420 3.17 -22.03 11.07
C ALA A 420 2.01 -21.82 12.06
N GLY A 421 1.04 -22.73 12.03
CA GLY A 421 -0.16 -22.66 12.84
C GLY A 421 -0.49 -23.99 13.49
N LEU A 422 -0.94 -23.95 14.73
CA LEU A 422 -1.41 -25.11 15.48
C LEU A 422 -2.73 -24.75 16.16
N PHE A 423 -3.80 -25.46 15.81
CA PHE A 423 -5.17 -25.11 16.17
C PHE A 423 -5.93 -26.30 16.73
N ASP A 424 -6.80 -26.00 17.68
CA ASP A 424 -7.91 -26.85 18.09
C ASP A 424 -9.17 -26.35 17.37
N GLU A 425 -9.82 -27.24 16.62
CA GLU A 425 -10.97 -26.94 15.77
C GLU A 425 -12.15 -27.84 16.18
N ASN A 426 -13.31 -27.23 16.45
CA ASN A 426 -14.55 -27.93 16.76
C ASN A 426 -15.57 -27.67 15.66
N ILE A 427 -16.09 -28.72 15.03
CA ILE A 427 -17.13 -28.66 13.99
C ILE A 427 -18.43 -29.19 14.58
N TYR A 428 -19.50 -28.40 14.55
CA TYR A 428 -20.74 -28.73 15.28
C TYR A 428 -21.89 -29.22 14.41
N VAL A 429 -21.97 -28.79 13.14
CA VAL A 429 -23.17 -28.99 12.31
C VAL A 429 -23.08 -30.21 11.40
N SER A 430 -21.90 -30.54 10.87
CA SER A 430 -21.74 -31.72 9.99
C SER A 430 -21.70 -33.01 10.80
N ASP A 431 -20.70 -33.16 11.69
CA ASP A 431 -20.32 -34.46 12.27
C ASP A 431 -19.95 -34.40 13.76
N ALA A 432 -20.10 -33.26 14.44
CA ALA A 432 -19.69 -33.06 15.84
C ALA A 432 -18.25 -33.54 16.11
N LEU A 433 -17.26 -32.90 15.47
CA LEU A 433 -15.86 -33.33 15.47
C LEU A 433 -14.99 -32.39 16.30
N GLN A 434 -13.97 -32.96 16.94
CA GLN A 434 -12.84 -32.23 17.51
C GLN A 434 -11.61 -32.57 16.67
N LEU A 435 -10.95 -31.55 16.11
CA LEU A 435 -9.81 -31.69 15.23
C LEU A 435 -8.61 -30.94 15.82
N LYS A 436 -7.44 -31.56 15.76
CA LYS A 436 -6.15 -30.87 15.95
C LYS A 436 -5.58 -30.59 14.56
N ARG A 437 -5.54 -29.32 14.17
CA ARG A 437 -5.09 -28.86 12.85
C ARG A 437 -3.71 -28.23 12.95
N GLU A 438 -2.86 -28.59 12.01
CA GLU A 438 -1.49 -28.12 11.87
C GLU A 438 -1.29 -27.61 10.44
N ASN A 439 -0.73 -26.40 10.32
CA ASN A 439 -0.49 -25.73 9.07
C ASN A 439 0.96 -25.23 9.01
N VAL A 440 1.62 -25.42 7.88
CA VAL A 440 2.95 -24.86 7.58
C VAL A 440 2.91 -24.28 6.18
N ALA A 441 3.39 -23.05 6.00
CA ALA A 441 3.43 -22.40 4.69
C ALA A 441 4.67 -21.52 4.52
N TYR A 442 5.12 -21.41 3.28
CA TYR A 442 6.05 -20.40 2.82
C TYR A 442 5.45 -19.64 1.65
N THR A 443 5.34 -18.32 1.76
CA THR A 443 4.88 -17.47 0.67
C THR A 443 6.01 -16.53 0.25
N GLN A 444 6.33 -16.54 -1.04
CA GLN A 444 7.29 -15.63 -1.66
C GLN A 444 6.54 -14.61 -2.52
N ARG A 445 6.81 -13.32 -2.32
CA ARG A 445 6.21 -12.22 -3.08
C ARG A 445 7.29 -11.33 -3.66
N SER A 446 7.11 -10.87 -4.89
CA SER A 446 8.04 -9.90 -5.49
C SER A 446 7.34 -8.94 -6.44
N ILE A 447 7.77 -7.68 -6.43
CA ILE A 447 7.49 -6.70 -7.49
C ILE A 447 8.83 -6.23 -8.05
N THR A 448 8.96 -6.30 -9.37
CA THR A 448 10.03 -5.61 -10.11
C THR A 448 9.39 -4.59 -11.04
N ASN A 449 9.74 -3.33 -10.87
CA ASN A 449 9.22 -2.21 -11.65
C ASN A 449 10.36 -1.43 -12.30
N LEU A 450 10.20 -1.08 -13.57
CA LEU A 450 11.13 -0.21 -14.29
C LEU A 450 10.36 0.98 -14.84
N LEU A 451 10.63 2.19 -14.35
CA LEU A 451 10.04 3.42 -14.85
C LEU A 451 11.01 4.12 -15.79
N LEU A 452 10.63 4.28 -17.05
CA LEU A 452 11.26 5.18 -17.99
C LEU A 452 10.36 6.40 -18.19
N SER A 453 10.92 7.60 -18.09
CA SER A 453 10.15 8.83 -18.30
C SER A 453 10.97 9.93 -18.93
N GLY A 454 10.26 10.82 -19.63
CA GLY A 454 10.82 12.04 -20.20
C GLY A 454 9.87 13.21 -20.04
N LYS A 455 10.41 14.37 -19.68
CA LYS A 455 9.70 15.65 -19.65
C LYS A 455 10.45 16.62 -20.55
N HIS A 456 9.73 17.26 -21.45
CA HIS A 456 10.28 18.18 -22.45
C HIS A 456 9.51 19.49 -22.43
N THR A 457 10.21 20.60 -22.62
CA THR A 457 9.62 21.92 -22.79
C THR A 457 10.20 22.63 -24.00
N ASN A 458 9.46 23.55 -24.60
CA ASN A 458 9.96 24.46 -25.62
C ASN A 458 10.69 25.66 -25.00
N SER A 459 11.25 26.54 -25.84
CA SER A 459 12.12 27.64 -25.39
C SER A 459 11.47 28.66 -24.48
N ASP A 460 10.17 28.88 -24.67
CA ASP A 460 9.32 29.86 -23.98
C ASP A 460 8.38 29.18 -22.98
N ALA A 461 8.56 27.89 -22.69
CA ALA A 461 7.76 27.17 -21.71
C ALA A 461 6.23 27.17 -22.01
N SER A 462 5.81 27.46 -23.24
CA SER A 462 4.39 27.44 -23.60
C SER A 462 3.85 26.04 -23.88
N TRP A 463 4.73 25.07 -24.15
CA TRP A 463 4.39 23.67 -24.40
C TRP A 463 5.24 22.74 -23.56
N THR A 464 4.60 21.84 -22.82
CA THR A 464 5.24 20.73 -22.12
C THR A 464 4.73 19.40 -22.65
N ALA A 465 5.64 18.46 -22.89
CA ALA A 465 5.29 17.06 -23.14
C ALA A 465 5.93 16.17 -22.07
N GLU A 466 5.13 15.34 -21.40
CA GLU A 466 5.58 14.34 -20.44
C GLU A 466 5.15 12.95 -20.92
N TRP A 467 6.08 12.02 -20.98
CA TRP A 467 5.78 10.64 -21.30
C TRP A 467 6.37 9.71 -20.24
N LYS A 468 5.66 8.61 -19.98
CA LYS A 468 6.07 7.56 -19.05
C LYS A 468 5.79 6.19 -19.64
N LEU A 469 6.69 5.26 -19.40
CA LEU A 469 6.56 3.84 -19.74
C LEU A 469 7.03 3.01 -18.54
N THR A 470 6.19 2.08 -18.10
CA THR A 470 6.47 1.28 -16.91
C THR A 470 6.07 -0.18 -17.13
N PRO A 471 7.03 -1.07 -17.46
CA PRO A 471 6.82 -2.51 -17.28
C PRO A 471 6.95 -2.89 -15.79
N THR A 472 6.04 -3.72 -15.32
CA THR A 472 6.05 -4.29 -13.97
C THR A 472 5.83 -5.79 -14.03
N LEU A 473 6.60 -6.54 -13.24
CA LEU A 473 6.43 -7.97 -13.01
C LEU A 473 6.13 -8.19 -11.53
N ALA A 474 4.97 -8.75 -11.23
CA ALA A 474 4.58 -9.18 -9.90
C ALA A 474 4.49 -10.71 -9.85
N LYS A 475 5.02 -11.31 -8.78
CA LYS A 475 4.93 -12.75 -8.53
C LYS A 475 4.50 -13.03 -7.10
N VAL A 476 3.59 -13.98 -6.92
CA VAL A 476 3.19 -14.53 -5.63
C VAL A 476 3.25 -16.06 -5.73
N GLN A 477 4.07 -16.68 -4.90
CA GLN A 477 4.28 -18.12 -4.89
C GLN A 477 4.08 -18.67 -3.49
N ASP A 478 3.04 -19.48 -3.31
CA ASP A 478 2.95 -20.34 -2.14
C ASP A 478 3.68 -21.63 -2.44
N LYS A 479 4.76 -21.87 -1.71
CA LYS A 479 5.63 -23.02 -1.90
C LYS A 479 5.37 -24.05 -0.82
N ASP A 480 4.83 -25.19 -1.25
CA ASP A 480 4.65 -26.37 -0.43
C ASP A 480 3.88 -26.10 0.88
N VAL A 481 2.69 -25.52 0.76
CA VAL A 481 1.78 -25.33 1.90
C VAL A 481 1.29 -26.68 2.38
N ARG A 482 1.46 -26.99 3.66
CA ARG A 482 1.18 -28.28 4.26
C ARG A 482 0.09 -28.15 5.29
N ILE A 483 -0.90 -29.01 5.19
CA ILE A 483 -2.08 -29.02 6.03
C ILE A 483 -2.26 -30.43 6.54
N SER A 484 -2.48 -30.58 7.84
CA SER A 484 -2.86 -31.85 8.45
C SER A 484 -3.87 -31.61 9.55
N ALA A 485 -4.91 -32.43 9.59
CA ALA A 485 -5.90 -32.40 10.65
C ALA A 485 -6.13 -33.81 11.18
N PHE A 486 -6.07 -33.93 12.51
CA PHE A 486 -6.29 -35.17 13.24
C PHE A 486 -7.61 -35.07 14.00
N GLU A 487 -8.51 -36.02 13.78
CA GLU A 487 -9.68 -36.22 14.64
C GLU A 487 -9.21 -36.69 16.03
N TYR A 488 -9.59 -35.94 17.06
CA TYR A 488 -9.36 -36.26 18.45
C TYR A 488 -10.59 -36.97 19.03
N ASN A 489 -10.38 -38.17 19.59
CA ASN A 489 -11.42 -38.89 20.30
C ASN A 489 -11.20 -38.76 21.82
N PRO A 490 -12.03 -37.98 22.54
CA PRO A 490 -11.85 -37.75 23.97
C PRO A 490 -12.18 -38.97 24.83
N THR A 491 -12.85 -39.99 24.28
CA THR A 491 -13.26 -41.18 25.04
C THR A 491 -12.08 -42.09 25.35
N ASN A 492 -11.12 -42.18 24.44
CA ASN A 492 -9.96 -43.05 24.54
C ASN A 492 -8.62 -42.31 24.37
N ASP A 493 -8.65 -40.98 24.29
CA ASP A 493 -7.49 -40.11 24.14
C ASP A 493 -6.62 -40.47 22.91
N THR A 494 -7.27 -40.70 21.77
CA THR A 494 -6.59 -41.08 20.52
C THR A 494 -6.76 -40.06 19.42
N TYR A 495 -5.75 -39.97 18.56
CA TYR A 495 -5.76 -39.18 17.35
C TYR A 495 -5.83 -40.09 16.12
N SER A 496 -6.62 -39.70 15.13
CA SER A 496 -6.68 -40.43 13.86
C SER A 496 -6.94 -39.50 12.69
N ILE A 497 -6.53 -39.91 11.49
CA ILE A 497 -6.88 -39.22 10.26
C ILE A 497 -7.98 -40.04 9.59
N ARG A 498 -9.13 -39.41 9.41
CA ARG A 498 -10.28 -39.99 8.73
C ARG A 498 -10.64 -39.07 7.58
N PRO A 499 -10.23 -39.38 6.33
CA PRO A 499 -10.47 -38.52 5.17
C PRO A 499 -11.93 -38.07 4.99
N SER A 500 -12.89 -38.85 5.48
CA SER A 500 -14.32 -38.53 5.45
C SER A 500 -14.76 -37.45 6.44
N SER A 501 -14.00 -37.19 7.51
CA SER A 501 -14.37 -36.29 8.62
C SER A 501 -13.28 -35.28 8.97
N SER A 502 -12.01 -35.66 8.99
CA SER A 502 -10.86 -34.82 9.37
C SER A 502 -10.08 -34.24 8.19
N GLU A 503 -10.61 -34.34 6.96
CA GLU A 503 -9.89 -34.05 5.71
C GLU A 503 -8.62 -34.94 5.53
N SER A 504 -8.13 -35.06 4.29
CA SER A 504 -6.82 -35.70 4.06
C SER A 504 -5.72 -34.67 4.22
N PRO A 505 -4.55 -35.03 4.81
CA PRO A 505 -3.40 -34.15 4.78
C PRO A 505 -3.10 -33.72 3.34
N THR A 506 -2.85 -32.44 3.15
CA THR A 506 -2.83 -31.82 1.83
C THR A 506 -1.57 -30.97 1.68
N ARG A 507 -1.01 -30.97 0.47
CA ARG A 507 0.09 -30.13 0.04
C ARG A 507 -0.33 -29.28 -1.16
N ILE A 508 -0.01 -27.99 -1.13
CA ILE A 508 -0.45 -27.03 -2.14
C ILE A 508 0.75 -26.19 -2.62
N TRP A 509 0.88 -26.07 -3.94
CA TRP A 509 1.70 -25.06 -4.59
C TRP A 509 0.79 -24.12 -5.36
N ARG A 510 0.93 -22.81 -5.15
CA ARG A 510 0.19 -21.80 -5.90
C ARG A 510 1.16 -20.84 -6.54
N ASP A 511 0.96 -20.57 -7.82
CA ASP A 511 1.76 -19.61 -8.58
C ASP A 511 0.82 -18.57 -9.20
N LEU A 512 1.12 -17.30 -8.94
CA LEU A 512 0.53 -16.15 -9.61
C LEU A 512 1.66 -15.33 -10.21
N GLU A 513 1.63 -15.16 -11.52
CA GLU A 513 2.51 -14.24 -12.25
C GLU A 513 1.64 -13.19 -12.94
N GLU A 514 1.93 -11.91 -12.68
CA GLU A 514 1.27 -10.79 -13.36
C GLU A 514 2.30 -9.89 -14.05
N LYS A 515 2.06 -9.66 -15.34
CA LYS A 515 2.82 -8.75 -16.19
C LYS A 515 1.95 -7.54 -16.49
N ASP A 516 2.43 -6.35 -16.12
CA ASP A 516 1.82 -5.07 -16.45
C ASP A 516 2.74 -4.28 -17.38
N LEU A 517 2.17 -3.66 -18.41
CA LEU A 517 2.82 -2.65 -19.22
C LEU A 517 1.90 -1.44 -19.30
N SER A 518 2.31 -0.35 -18.66
CA SER A 518 1.57 0.91 -18.66
C SER A 518 2.37 2.03 -19.31
N GLY A 519 1.75 2.77 -20.23
CA GLY A 519 2.35 3.89 -20.93
C GLY A 519 1.40 5.08 -21.02
N LYS A 520 1.93 6.30 -20.93
CA LYS A 520 1.15 7.53 -21.14
C LYS A 520 1.96 8.65 -21.77
N LEU A 521 1.25 9.56 -22.43
CA LEU A 521 1.75 10.81 -22.99
C LEU A 521 0.77 11.92 -22.60
N ASP A 522 1.27 12.93 -21.89
CA ASP A 522 0.55 14.10 -21.45
C ASP A 522 1.16 15.34 -22.11
N ILE A 523 0.34 16.17 -22.74
CA ILE A 523 0.75 17.42 -23.37
C ILE A 523 0.01 18.57 -22.67
N THR A 524 0.76 19.59 -22.27
CA THR A 524 0.22 20.82 -21.66
C THR A 524 0.59 22.00 -22.55
N ARG A 525 -0.40 22.85 -22.84
CA ARG A 525 -0.23 24.12 -23.54
C ARG A 525 -0.72 25.26 -22.64
N ASN A 526 0.20 26.17 -22.33
CA ASN A 526 -0.12 27.42 -21.66
C ASN A 526 -0.62 28.43 -22.70
N HIS A 527 -1.71 29.13 -22.39
CA HIS A 527 -2.34 30.14 -23.25
C HIS A 527 -3.18 31.10 -22.40
N GLN A 528 -4.05 31.90 -23.03
CA GLN A 528 -4.94 32.83 -22.32
C GLN A 528 -6.40 32.65 -22.73
N ILE A 529 -7.30 32.77 -21.75
CA ILE A 529 -8.74 32.85 -21.93
C ILE A 529 -9.24 34.03 -21.08
N PHE A 530 -10.06 34.92 -21.65
CA PHE A 530 -10.55 36.15 -20.99
C PHE A 530 -9.45 37.10 -20.49
N GLY A 531 -8.26 37.06 -21.10
CA GLY A 531 -7.10 37.86 -20.66
C GLY A 531 -6.36 37.29 -19.44
N ASN A 532 -6.83 36.17 -18.88
CA ASN A 532 -6.17 35.46 -17.79
C ASN A 532 -5.40 34.26 -18.34
N GLU A 533 -4.39 33.80 -17.59
CA GLU A 533 -3.68 32.56 -17.89
C GLU A 533 -4.62 31.34 -17.87
N ALA A 534 -4.38 30.44 -18.83
CA ALA A 534 -5.13 29.22 -19.03
C ALA A 534 -4.22 28.07 -19.48
N ARG A 535 -4.59 26.83 -19.14
CA ARG A 535 -3.80 25.63 -19.42
C ARG A 535 -4.69 24.57 -20.06
N LEU A 536 -4.40 24.28 -21.33
CA LEU A 536 -4.99 23.16 -22.04
C LEU A 536 -4.13 21.92 -21.83
N LYS A 537 -4.69 20.88 -21.24
CA LYS A 537 -4.05 19.57 -21.07
C LYS A 537 -4.76 18.53 -21.91
N PHE A 538 -4.02 17.72 -22.65
CA PHE A 538 -4.57 16.59 -23.37
C PHE A 538 -3.53 15.49 -23.49
N GLY A 539 -3.99 14.25 -23.56
CA GLY A 539 -3.10 13.12 -23.54
C GLY A 539 -3.81 11.81 -23.76
N GLY A 540 -3.02 10.75 -23.74
CA GLY A 540 -3.51 9.39 -23.90
C GLY A 540 -2.66 8.40 -23.14
N GLY A 541 -3.24 7.25 -22.86
CA GLY A 541 -2.57 6.18 -22.15
C GLY A 541 -3.05 4.82 -22.60
N TYR A 542 -2.20 3.83 -22.38
CA TYR A 542 -2.50 2.43 -22.63
C TYR A 542 -1.92 1.59 -21.51
N THR A 543 -2.75 0.70 -20.96
CA THR A 543 -2.36 -0.27 -19.94
C THR A 543 -2.76 -1.66 -20.41
N TYR A 544 -1.81 -2.59 -20.37
CA TYR A 544 -2.02 -4.01 -20.59
C TYR A 544 -1.60 -4.77 -19.34
N LYS A 545 -2.51 -5.58 -18.78
CA LYS A 545 -2.22 -6.47 -17.65
C LYS A 545 -2.56 -7.88 -18.04
N ASN A 546 -1.67 -8.82 -17.77
CA ASN A 546 -1.92 -10.25 -17.94
C ASN A 546 -1.53 -10.99 -16.66
N ARG A 547 -2.44 -11.84 -16.18
CA ARG A 547 -2.27 -12.66 -14.99
C ARG A 547 -2.44 -14.13 -15.35
N ASP A 548 -1.44 -14.92 -15.02
CA ASP A 548 -1.51 -16.38 -15.01
C ASP A 548 -1.59 -16.84 -13.55
N PHE A 549 -2.51 -17.77 -13.28
CA PHE A 549 -2.69 -18.33 -11.95
C PHE A 549 -2.83 -19.85 -12.04
N SER A 550 -2.16 -20.57 -11.14
CA SER A 550 -2.27 -22.02 -11.05
C SER A 550 -2.18 -22.52 -9.62
N ILE A 551 -2.91 -23.60 -9.34
CA ILE A 551 -2.82 -24.36 -8.09
C ILE A 551 -2.53 -25.81 -8.44
N ASP A 552 -1.43 -26.35 -7.91
CA ASP A 552 -1.15 -27.77 -7.91
C ASP A 552 -1.35 -28.31 -6.48
N GLN A 553 -2.33 -29.20 -6.31
CA GLN A 553 -2.73 -29.75 -5.01
C GLN A 553 -2.54 -31.28 -4.99
N TYR A 554 -1.94 -31.78 -3.90
CA TYR A 554 -1.71 -33.19 -3.68
C TYR A 554 -2.19 -33.58 -2.29
N GLN A 555 -2.89 -34.70 -2.19
CA GLN A 555 -3.37 -35.27 -0.93
C GLN A 555 -2.48 -36.44 -0.51
N ILE A 556 -2.30 -36.62 0.79
CA ILE A 556 -1.69 -37.81 1.36
C ILE A 556 -2.82 -38.71 1.85
N LEU A 557 -3.08 -39.79 1.11
CA LEU A 557 -4.11 -40.76 1.45
C LEU A 557 -3.50 -41.89 2.28
N ILE A 558 -4.34 -42.54 3.09
CA ILE A 558 -3.91 -43.63 3.98
C ILE A 558 -4.61 -44.92 3.55
N LYS A 559 -3.83 -45.99 3.36
CA LYS A 559 -4.34 -47.35 3.14
C LYS A 559 -4.05 -48.23 4.34
N GLY A 560 -5.08 -48.91 4.85
CA GLY A 560 -4.98 -49.74 6.06
C GLY A 560 -5.23 -48.94 7.34
N ALA A 561 -5.21 -49.61 8.50
CA ALA A 561 -5.52 -49.02 9.81
C ALA A 561 -4.26 -48.51 10.50
N ILE A 562 -3.51 -47.61 9.83
CA ILE A 562 -2.21 -47.14 10.31
C ILE A 562 -2.24 -45.74 10.92
N SER A 563 -3.34 -44.99 10.78
CA SER A 563 -3.42 -43.59 11.22
C SER A 563 -3.19 -43.41 12.71
N GLY A 564 -3.52 -44.42 13.52
CA GLY A 564 -3.27 -44.41 14.96
C GLY A 564 -1.77 -44.46 15.33
N ARG A 565 -0.90 -44.91 14.41
CA ARG A 565 0.56 -44.92 14.61
C ARG A 565 1.16 -43.51 14.61
N PHE A 566 0.42 -42.51 14.14
CA PHE A 566 0.90 -41.13 14.05
C PHE A 566 0.80 -40.38 15.37
N GLU A 567 -0.03 -40.86 16.30
CA GLU A 567 -0.20 -40.28 17.64
C GLU A 567 -0.46 -38.75 17.63
N GLY A 568 -1.12 -38.23 16.60
CA GLY A 568 -1.41 -36.80 16.46
C GLY A 568 -0.22 -35.92 16.07
N ASN A 569 0.87 -36.52 15.57
CA ASN A 569 2.06 -35.85 15.05
C ASN A 569 2.09 -35.95 13.52
N ALA A 570 1.95 -34.81 12.82
CA ALA A 570 1.90 -34.82 11.37
C ALA A 570 3.20 -35.27 10.69
N ASN A 571 4.37 -35.10 11.33
CA ASN A 571 5.64 -35.55 10.75
C ASN A 571 5.66 -37.07 10.54
N GLN A 572 4.97 -37.84 11.39
CA GLN A 572 4.90 -39.30 11.30
C GLN A 572 4.15 -39.80 10.05
N ILE A 573 3.39 -38.95 9.37
CA ILE A 573 2.56 -39.34 8.22
C ILE A 573 3.43 -39.87 7.08
N LEU A 574 4.58 -39.25 6.83
CA LEU A 574 5.46 -39.59 5.71
C LEU A 574 6.77 -40.27 6.14
N ASP A 575 6.93 -40.60 7.43
CA ASP A 575 8.03 -41.45 7.90
C ASP A 575 8.10 -42.75 7.08
N ASP A 576 9.30 -43.24 6.78
CA ASP A 576 9.53 -44.46 5.99
C ASP A 576 8.78 -45.69 6.54
N ALA A 577 8.64 -45.76 7.87
CA ALA A 577 7.89 -46.82 8.55
C ALA A 577 6.37 -46.74 8.31
N ASN A 578 5.84 -45.63 7.81
CA ASN A 578 4.42 -45.39 7.59
C ASN A 578 4.04 -45.23 6.11
N VAL A 579 5.00 -44.97 5.21
CA VAL A 579 4.76 -44.89 3.75
C VAL A 579 4.34 -46.24 3.15
N TRP A 580 3.40 -46.21 2.22
CA TRP A 580 2.91 -47.39 1.51
C TRP A 580 4.03 -48.09 0.73
N THR A 581 4.11 -49.42 0.85
CA THR A 581 4.98 -50.26 0.02
C THR A 581 4.23 -51.45 -0.56
N ALA A 582 4.65 -51.90 -1.75
CA ALA A 582 4.08 -53.08 -2.40
C ALA A 582 4.17 -54.35 -1.52
N ALA A 583 5.22 -54.47 -0.69
CA ALA A 583 5.41 -55.60 0.22
C ALA A 583 4.44 -55.58 1.41
N ARG A 584 4.12 -54.39 1.95
CA ARG A 584 3.22 -54.24 3.10
C ARG A 584 1.76 -54.14 2.70
N ALA A 585 1.49 -53.61 1.50
CA ALA A 585 0.17 -53.27 0.98
C ALA A 585 -0.65 -52.28 1.83
N GLU A 586 -0.08 -51.72 2.90
CA GLU A 586 -0.60 -50.65 3.77
C GLU A 586 0.40 -49.50 3.88
N GLY A 587 -0.09 -48.31 4.22
CA GLY A 587 0.72 -47.11 4.41
C GLY A 587 0.09 -45.82 3.86
N SER A 588 0.73 -44.68 4.12
CA SER A 588 0.42 -43.38 3.54
C SER A 588 1.01 -43.26 2.13
N TYR A 589 0.34 -42.54 1.24
CA TYR A 589 0.80 -42.34 -0.13
C TYR A 589 0.28 -41.04 -0.71
N ILE A 590 1.10 -40.38 -1.53
CA ILE A 590 0.67 -39.18 -2.27
C ILE A 590 -0.33 -39.59 -3.36
N SER A 591 -1.34 -38.75 -3.55
CA SER A 591 -2.38 -38.86 -4.58
C SER A 591 -2.70 -37.47 -5.11
N GLY A 592 -2.88 -37.36 -6.42
CA GLY A 592 -3.26 -36.11 -7.06
C GLY A 592 -2.94 -36.15 -8.55
N SER A 593 -3.47 -35.19 -9.27
CA SER A 593 -3.19 -34.97 -10.68
C SER A 593 -3.36 -33.48 -10.98
N TYR A 594 -2.70 -33.00 -12.03
CA TYR A 594 -3.00 -31.68 -12.57
C TYR A 594 -4.49 -31.57 -12.92
N GLU A 595 -5.13 -30.51 -12.41
CA GLU A 595 -6.52 -30.18 -12.67
C GLU A 595 -6.59 -28.86 -13.44
N PRO A 596 -6.99 -28.88 -14.73
CA PRO A 596 -7.14 -27.67 -15.52
C PRO A 596 -8.06 -26.61 -14.89
N ALA A 597 -9.04 -27.05 -14.09
CA ALA A 597 -9.97 -26.15 -13.40
C ALA A 597 -9.31 -25.26 -12.34
N ASN A 598 -8.12 -25.65 -11.87
CA ASN A 598 -7.33 -24.93 -10.89
C ASN A 598 -6.32 -23.97 -11.54
N THR A 599 -6.40 -23.77 -12.86
CA THR A 599 -5.54 -22.85 -13.62
C THR A 599 -6.40 -21.91 -14.44
N TYR A 600 -6.01 -20.63 -14.49
CA TYR A 600 -6.61 -19.67 -15.41
C TYR A 600 -5.56 -18.68 -15.92
N SER A 601 -5.85 -18.10 -17.09
CA SER A 601 -5.15 -16.94 -17.61
C SER A 601 -6.17 -15.86 -17.92
N SER A 602 -5.88 -14.62 -17.54
CA SER A 602 -6.75 -13.49 -17.82
C SER A 602 -5.91 -12.27 -18.17
N TYR A 603 -6.44 -11.41 -19.04
CA TYR A 603 -5.79 -10.15 -19.35
C TYR A 603 -6.79 -9.02 -19.51
N THR A 604 -6.31 -7.79 -19.29
CA THR A 604 -7.05 -6.57 -19.54
C THR A 604 -6.30 -5.66 -20.47
N THR A 605 -7.06 -4.88 -21.25
CA THR A 605 -6.55 -3.71 -21.94
C THR A 605 -7.36 -2.49 -21.48
N ASN A 606 -6.68 -1.37 -21.27
CA ASN A 606 -7.32 -0.09 -21.01
C ASN A 606 -6.69 0.99 -21.90
N THR A 607 -7.44 1.47 -22.88
CA THR A 607 -7.02 2.58 -23.74
C THR A 607 -7.73 3.84 -23.32
N ALA A 608 -6.98 4.91 -23.05
CA ALA A 608 -7.52 6.16 -22.57
C ALA A 608 -7.09 7.35 -23.42
N ALA A 609 -7.97 8.34 -23.52
CA ALA A 609 -7.68 9.66 -24.05
C ALA A 609 -8.41 10.71 -23.21
N TYR A 610 -7.82 11.88 -23.05
CA TYR A 610 -8.45 12.96 -22.29
C TYR A 610 -8.14 14.33 -22.85
N ILE A 611 -9.01 15.28 -22.50
CA ILE A 611 -8.81 16.71 -22.66
C ILE A 611 -9.31 17.41 -21.40
N SER A 612 -8.57 18.41 -20.93
CA SER A 612 -8.88 19.20 -19.76
C SER A 612 -8.43 20.64 -19.96
N GLU A 613 -9.29 21.58 -19.59
CA GLU A 613 -9.04 23.01 -19.70
C GLU A 613 -9.11 23.63 -18.31
N GLU A 614 -8.01 24.27 -17.88
CA GLU A 614 -7.92 25.04 -16.64
C GLU A 614 -7.83 26.52 -16.96
N PHE A 615 -8.75 27.33 -16.43
CA PHE A 615 -8.81 28.77 -16.70
C PHE A 615 -9.48 29.52 -15.57
N ASN A 616 -9.23 30.82 -15.47
CA ASN A 616 -9.88 31.70 -14.51
C ASN A 616 -11.07 32.42 -15.15
N ILE A 617 -12.30 32.16 -14.68
CA ILE A 617 -13.51 32.88 -15.13
C ILE A 617 -13.45 34.33 -14.62
N THR A 618 -12.97 34.51 -13.40
CA THR A 618 -12.64 35.78 -12.75
C THR A 618 -11.31 35.62 -12.03
N GLU A 619 -10.66 36.71 -11.61
CA GLU A 619 -9.41 36.66 -10.82
C GLU A 619 -9.48 35.72 -9.61
N ASN A 620 -10.65 35.59 -8.99
CA ASN A 620 -10.85 34.74 -7.80
C ASN A 620 -11.49 33.38 -8.08
N LEU A 621 -11.81 33.03 -9.34
CA LEU A 621 -12.54 31.80 -9.67
C LEU A 621 -11.80 30.98 -10.73
N LYS A 622 -11.00 30.02 -10.25
CA LYS A 622 -10.34 29.02 -11.09
C LYS A 622 -11.31 27.88 -11.41
N THR A 623 -11.36 27.50 -12.68
CA THR A 623 -12.26 26.48 -13.22
C THR A 623 -11.45 25.46 -14.00
N ILE A 624 -11.72 24.17 -13.75
CA ILE A 624 -11.13 23.04 -14.47
C ILE A 624 -12.24 22.17 -15.02
N LEU A 625 -12.37 22.11 -16.33
CA LEU A 625 -13.34 21.26 -17.03
C LEU A 625 -12.59 20.19 -17.82
N GLY A 626 -13.00 18.94 -17.66
CA GLY A 626 -12.33 17.83 -18.33
C GLY A 626 -13.28 16.72 -18.77
N LEU A 627 -12.88 16.04 -19.83
CA LEU A 627 -13.54 14.84 -20.33
C LEU A 627 -12.49 13.77 -20.63
N ARG A 628 -12.71 12.59 -20.07
CA ARG A 628 -11.90 11.40 -20.30
C ARG A 628 -12.71 10.31 -20.97
N PHE A 629 -12.11 9.64 -21.94
CA PHE A 629 -12.61 8.42 -22.56
C PHE A 629 -11.74 7.25 -22.13
N GLU A 630 -12.36 6.12 -21.75
CA GLU A 630 -11.64 4.85 -21.56
C GLU A 630 -12.37 3.69 -22.28
N LYS A 631 -11.59 2.88 -23.00
CA LYS A 631 -11.99 1.58 -23.54
C LYS A 631 -11.32 0.49 -22.71
N PHE A 632 -12.12 -0.23 -21.93
CA PHE A 632 -11.68 -1.31 -21.06
C PHE A 632 -12.22 -2.65 -21.53
N ASP A 633 -11.32 -3.62 -21.67
CA ASP A 633 -11.64 -5.00 -22.02
C ASP A 633 -11.00 -5.96 -21.01
N LEU A 634 -11.74 -6.98 -20.59
CA LEU A 634 -11.27 -8.09 -19.76
C LEU A 634 -11.58 -9.41 -20.47
N PHE A 635 -10.56 -10.23 -20.63
CA PHE A 635 -10.66 -11.55 -21.23
C PHE A 635 -10.28 -12.65 -20.23
N TYR A 636 -10.96 -13.79 -20.27
CA TYR A 636 -10.76 -14.90 -19.35
C TYR A 636 -10.63 -16.24 -20.07
N THR A 637 -9.63 -17.03 -19.68
CA THR A 637 -9.42 -18.42 -20.13
C THR A 637 -9.32 -19.33 -18.91
N GLY A 638 -10.14 -20.38 -18.87
CA GLY A 638 -10.21 -21.31 -17.75
C GLY A 638 -11.26 -22.40 -17.95
N GLN A 639 -11.36 -23.33 -17.01
CA GLN A 639 -12.27 -24.48 -17.11
C GLN A 639 -12.97 -24.72 -15.77
N ASN A 640 -14.22 -25.20 -15.80
CA ASN A 640 -14.90 -25.62 -14.57
C ASN A 640 -14.45 -27.01 -14.08
N ASN A 641 -14.86 -27.38 -12.87
CA ASN A 641 -14.46 -28.65 -12.23
C ASN A 641 -14.94 -29.90 -12.99
N LEU A 642 -16.06 -29.82 -13.72
CA LEU A 642 -16.59 -30.93 -14.51
C LEU A 642 -15.89 -31.09 -15.87
N GLY A 643 -15.24 -30.03 -16.34
CA GLY A 643 -14.58 -29.98 -17.65
C GLY A 643 -15.51 -29.93 -18.86
N ASP A 644 -16.81 -29.76 -18.64
CA ASP A 644 -17.82 -29.58 -19.68
C ASP A 644 -17.96 -28.11 -20.10
N VAL A 645 -17.48 -27.16 -19.28
CA VAL A 645 -17.42 -25.74 -19.61
C VAL A 645 -15.97 -25.28 -19.66
N VAL A 646 -15.54 -24.90 -20.87
CA VAL A 646 -14.21 -24.36 -21.15
C VAL A 646 -14.38 -22.95 -21.72
N TYR A 647 -13.77 -21.97 -21.06
CA TYR A 647 -13.65 -20.61 -21.53
C TYR A 647 -12.29 -20.45 -22.21
N ASN A 648 -12.28 -19.93 -23.43
CA ASN A 648 -11.07 -19.65 -24.19
C ASN A 648 -11.13 -18.23 -24.73
N ASP A 649 -10.34 -17.35 -24.14
CA ASP A 649 -10.33 -15.92 -24.46
C ASP A 649 -11.74 -15.30 -24.42
N GLU A 650 -12.53 -15.68 -23.42
CA GLU A 650 -13.91 -15.22 -23.26
C GLU A 650 -13.92 -13.74 -22.92
N HIS A 651 -14.71 -12.94 -23.64
CA HIS A 651 -14.76 -11.49 -23.48
C HIS A 651 -15.71 -11.08 -22.35
N VAL A 652 -15.26 -11.25 -21.11
CA VAL A 652 -16.07 -11.08 -19.89
C VAL A 652 -16.56 -9.63 -19.71
N ILE A 653 -15.69 -8.63 -19.93
CA ILE A 653 -16.05 -7.21 -19.80
C ILE A 653 -15.61 -6.47 -21.06
N ASN A 654 -16.55 -5.73 -21.64
CA ASN A 654 -16.33 -4.85 -22.79
C ASN A 654 -17.04 -3.51 -22.55
N LYS A 655 -16.28 -2.48 -22.20
CA LYS A 655 -16.84 -1.15 -21.88
C LYS A 655 -16.08 -0.02 -22.57
N ALA A 656 -16.83 0.91 -23.13
CA ALA A 656 -16.33 2.15 -23.70
C ALA A 656 -17.12 3.29 -23.05
N ASP A 657 -16.47 4.03 -22.15
CA ASP A 657 -17.15 4.97 -21.25
C ASP A 657 -16.53 6.37 -21.33
N LEU A 658 -17.37 7.36 -21.00
CA LEU A 658 -16.97 8.76 -20.83
C LEU A 658 -17.09 9.16 -19.36
N PHE A 659 -16.04 9.82 -18.88
CA PHE A 659 -15.86 10.27 -17.50
C PHE A 659 -15.65 11.78 -17.48
N PRO A 660 -16.73 12.59 -17.37
CA PRO A 660 -16.62 14.03 -17.20
C PRO A 660 -16.16 14.39 -15.78
N SER A 661 -15.41 15.48 -15.68
CA SER A 661 -14.98 16.09 -14.41
C SER A 661 -15.11 17.62 -14.49
N ALA A 662 -15.59 18.24 -13.42
CA ALA A 662 -15.63 19.70 -13.28
C ALA A 662 -15.18 20.07 -11.86
N ASN A 663 -14.19 20.95 -11.75
CA ASN A 663 -13.66 21.44 -10.48
C ASN A 663 -13.66 22.98 -10.50
N PHE A 664 -14.13 23.57 -9.41
CA PHE A 664 -14.19 25.02 -9.22
C PHE A 664 -13.49 25.37 -7.92
N ILE A 665 -12.59 26.34 -7.96
CA ILE A 665 -11.83 26.82 -6.80
C ILE A 665 -12.04 28.32 -6.72
N TYR A 666 -12.75 28.76 -5.70
CA TYR A 666 -13.01 30.15 -5.43
C TYR A 666 -12.12 30.65 -4.29
N SER A 667 -11.20 31.56 -4.58
CA SER A 667 -10.32 32.18 -3.59
C SER A 667 -11.08 33.29 -2.86
N LEU A 668 -11.36 33.05 -1.58
CA LEU A 668 -12.03 34.03 -0.72
C LEU A 668 -11.05 35.11 -0.25
N LYS A 669 -9.79 34.69 -0.02
CA LYS A 669 -8.61 35.48 0.35
C LYS A 669 -7.36 34.76 -0.18
N GLU A 670 -6.17 35.35 -0.06
CA GLU A 670 -4.89 34.75 -0.49
C GLU A 670 -4.56 33.40 0.17
N ASP A 671 -5.13 33.13 1.34
CA ASP A 671 -4.89 31.97 2.18
C ASP A 671 -6.12 31.07 2.36
N THR A 672 -7.25 31.38 1.71
CA THR A 672 -8.53 30.72 1.96
C THR A 672 -9.24 30.40 0.66
N ASN A 673 -9.57 29.12 0.45
CA ASN A 673 -10.27 28.64 -0.74
C ASN A 673 -11.58 27.92 -0.41
N LEU A 674 -12.54 28.02 -1.32
CA LEU A 674 -13.72 27.18 -1.40
C LEU A 674 -13.66 26.34 -2.68
N ARG A 675 -13.72 25.01 -2.55
CA ARG A 675 -13.61 24.05 -3.66
C ARG A 675 -14.92 23.31 -3.85
N LEU A 676 -15.37 23.20 -5.08
CA LEU A 676 -16.48 22.35 -5.51
C LEU A 676 -16.00 21.42 -6.62
N SER A 677 -16.21 20.12 -6.47
CA SER A 677 -15.83 19.11 -7.47
C SER A 677 -16.99 18.20 -7.81
N TYR A 678 -17.15 17.91 -9.10
CA TYR A 678 -18.03 16.88 -9.62
C TYR A 678 -17.24 15.96 -10.56
N SER A 679 -17.42 14.66 -10.43
CA SER A 679 -16.83 13.70 -11.37
C SER A 679 -17.63 12.41 -11.45
N ARG A 680 -17.58 11.76 -12.62
CA ARG A 680 -18.01 10.36 -12.78
C ARG A 680 -16.78 9.46 -12.79
N THR A 681 -16.82 8.38 -12.03
CA THR A 681 -15.75 7.37 -11.97
C THR A 681 -16.32 5.95 -12.06
N THR A 682 -15.45 4.95 -12.13
CA THR A 682 -15.80 3.52 -12.14
C THR A 682 -14.98 2.74 -11.12
N ALA A 683 -15.44 1.56 -10.72
CA ALA A 683 -14.63 0.57 -10.02
C ALA A 683 -14.77 -0.77 -10.72
N ARG A 684 -13.64 -1.35 -11.13
CA ARG A 684 -13.58 -2.56 -11.95
C ARG A 684 -13.25 -3.78 -11.07
N PRO A 685 -13.85 -4.95 -11.34
CA PRO A 685 -13.55 -6.18 -10.61
C PRO A 685 -12.09 -6.62 -10.83
N SER A 686 -11.54 -7.36 -9.86
CA SER A 686 -10.24 -8.01 -10.06
C SER A 686 -10.32 -9.20 -11.02
N PHE A 687 -9.17 -9.68 -11.51
CA PHE A 687 -9.07 -10.93 -12.26
C PHE A 687 -9.65 -12.12 -11.49
N LYS A 688 -9.39 -12.18 -10.17
CA LYS A 688 -9.90 -13.23 -9.30
C LYS A 688 -11.42 -13.15 -9.18
N GLU A 689 -11.98 -11.95 -9.09
CA GLU A 689 -13.43 -11.74 -9.01
C GLU A 689 -14.14 -12.07 -10.30
N ALA A 690 -13.61 -11.63 -11.44
CA ALA A 690 -14.10 -11.93 -12.77
C ALA A 690 -13.55 -13.28 -13.29
N SER A 691 -13.68 -14.34 -12.48
CA SER A 691 -13.26 -15.70 -12.81
C SER A 691 -14.24 -16.75 -12.29
N ILE A 692 -14.01 -18.03 -12.61
CA ILE A 692 -14.67 -19.18 -11.96
C ILE A 692 -13.77 -19.88 -10.93
N ALA A 693 -12.63 -19.27 -10.58
CA ALA A 693 -11.65 -19.88 -9.68
C ALA A 693 -12.21 -20.02 -8.26
N GLN A 694 -11.87 -21.13 -7.62
CA GLN A 694 -12.14 -21.40 -6.21
C GLN A 694 -10.81 -21.41 -5.47
N ILE A 695 -10.60 -20.43 -4.59
CA ILE A 695 -9.32 -20.22 -3.91
C ILE A 695 -9.53 -20.46 -2.42
N TYR A 696 -8.91 -21.53 -1.92
CA TYR A 696 -8.96 -21.95 -0.53
C TYR A 696 -7.85 -21.29 0.31
N ASP A 697 -8.20 -20.71 1.45
CA ASP A 697 -7.24 -20.23 2.46
C ASP A 697 -7.11 -21.25 3.59
N PRO A 698 -5.94 -21.90 3.74
CA PRO A 698 -5.72 -22.95 4.71
C PRO A 698 -5.57 -22.45 6.15
N LEU A 699 -5.26 -21.17 6.37
CA LEU A 699 -5.16 -20.60 7.72
C LEU A 699 -6.54 -20.32 8.32
N THR A 700 -7.44 -19.74 7.52
CA THR A 700 -8.80 -19.37 7.98
C THR A 700 -9.86 -20.42 7.67
N ASN A 701 -9.51 -21.43 6.87
CA ASN A 701 -10.39 -22.49 6.39
C ASN A 701 -11.62 -21.92 5.65
N ARG A 702 -11.37 -20.98 4.72
CA ARG A 702 -12.40 -20.26 3.95
C ARG A 702 -12.10 -20.33 2.46
N THR A 703 -13.14 -20.30 1.64
CA THR A 703 -13.02 -20.39 0.18
C THR A 703 -13.61 -19.15 -0.49
N PHE A 704 -12.80 -18.50 -1.32
CA PHE A 704 -13.29 -17.50 -2.25
C PHE A 704 -13.73 -18.15 -3.56
N ILE A 705 -14.89 -17.75 -4.08
CA ILE A 705 -15.44 -18.24 -5.34
C ILE A 705 -15.65 -17.03 -6.26
N GLY A 706 -15.08 -17.05 -7.46
CA GLY A 706 -15.27 -15.98 -8.45
C GLY A 706 -16.70 -15.90 -9.03
N ASN A 707 -16.94 -14.86 -9.82
CA ASN A 707 -18.20 -14.63 -10.53
C ASN A 707 -17.95 -13.95 -11.89
N LEU A 708 -18.12 -14.69 -13.00
CA LEU A 708 -17.97 -14.15 -14.35
C LEU A 708 -19.07 -13.14 -14.74
N ASP A 709 -20.23 -13.15 -14.07
CA ASP A 709 -21.34 -12.24 -14.38
C ASP A 709 -21.17 -10.84 -13.75
N ILE A 710 -20.04 -10.60 -13.07
CA ILE A 710 -19.78 -9.35 -12.35
C ILE A 710 -19.61 -8.16 -13.30
N LYS A 711 -20.22 -7.03 -12.95
CA LYS A 711 -20.19 -5.79 -13.74
C LYS A 711 -19.36 -4.72 -13.05
N PRO A 712 -18.70 -3.82 -13.80
CA PRO A 712 -18.09 -2.62 -13.22
C PRO A 712 -19.12 -1.75 -12.51
N THR A 713 -18.74 -1.20 -11.36
CA THR A 713 -19.52 -0.21 -10.62
C THR A 713 -19.29 1.17 -11.23
N TYR A 714 -20.32 2.02 -11.27
CA TYR A 714 -20.19 3.43 -11.66
C TYR A 714 -20.58 4.35 -10.51
N ILE A 715 -19.83 5.44 -10.34
CA ILE A 715 -20.03 6.37 -9.23
C ILE A 715 -20.11 7.80 -9.74
N ASN A 716 -21.11 8.55 -9.27
CA ASN A 716 -21.14 10.01 -9.39
C ASN A 716 -20.71 10.61 -8.06
N ASN A 717 -19.70 11.46 -8.10
CA ASN A 717 -19.06 12.06 -6.94
C ASN A 717 -19.32 13.57 -6.93
N LEU A 718 -19.65 14.11 -5.76
CA LEU A 718 -19.77 15.54 -5.48
C LEU A 718 -19.02 15.84 -4.18
N ASP A 719 -18.11 16.81 -4.23
CA ASP A 719 -17.28 17.22 -3.09
C ASP A 719 -17.33 18.74 -2.92
N LEU A 720 -17.41 19.20 -1.67
CA LEU A 720 -17.32 20.60 -1.27
C LEU A 720 -16.28 20.71 -0.16
N ARG A 721 -15.29 21.60 -0.27
CA ARG A 721 -14.28 21.83 0.79
C ARG A 721 -14.04 23.32 0.98
N TYR A 722 -14.07 23.74 2.24
CA TYR A 722 -13.48 25.00 2.69
C TYR A 722 -12.11 24.70 3.27
N GLU A 723 -11.09 25.47 2.91
CA GLU A 723 -9.73 25.33 3.44
C GLU A 723 -9.14 26.71 3.71
N ALA A 724 -8.45 26.84 4.84
CA ALA A 724 -7.73 28.03 5.25
C ALA A 724 -6.32 27.62 5.70
N TYR A 725 -5.33 28.28 5.12
CA TYR A 725 -3.90 28.03 5.36
C TYR A 725 -3.34 29.11 6.28
N GLY A 726 -2.45 28.73 7.18
CA GLY A 726 -1.73 29.68 8.04
C GLY A 726 -0.22 29.55 7.91
N GLU A 727 0.51 30.42 8.62
CA GLU A 727 1.96 30.32 8.74
C GLU A 727 2.40 28.99 9.38
N ASN A 728 3.67 28.61 9.22
CA ASN A 728 4.25 27.40 9.82
C ASN A 728 3.50 26.10 9.48
N ALA A 729 2.98 26.03 8.24
CA ALA A 729 2.27 24.88 7.70
C ALA A 729 0.99 24.49 8.49
N GLN A 730 0.29 25.49 9.03
CA GLN A 730 -1.03 25.33 9.65
C GLN A 730 -2.13 25.20 8.61
N LEU A 731 -3.16 24.42 8.93
CA LEU A 731 -4.30 24.14 8.05
C LEU A 731 -5.57 24.00 8.88
N PHE A 732 -6.66 24.59 8.39
CA PHE A 732 -8.00 24.24 8.82
C PHE A 732 -8.86 23.95 7.58
N ALA A 733 -9.46 22.78 7.52
CA ALA A 733 -10.35 22.42 6.43
C ALA A 733 -11.61 21.72 6.92
N VAL A 734 -12.72 22.01 6.24
CA VAL A 734 -14.01 21.33 6.43
C VAL A 734 -14.49 20.89 5.06
N SER A 735 -14.76 19.60 4.91
CA SER A 735 -15.23 19.01 3.67
C SER A 735 -16.58 18.32 3.85
N ALA A 736 -17.37 18.28 2.80
CA ALA A 736 -18.56 17.46 2.67
C ALA A 736 -18.51 16.73 1.33
N PHE A 737 -18.99 15.49 1.28
CA PHE A 737 -19.02 14.70 0.05
C PHE A 737 -20.29 13.88 -0.06
N TYR A 738 -20.71 13.63 -1.30
CA TYR A 738 -21.83 12.79 -1.68
C TYR A 738 -21.43 11.89 -2.84
N LYS A 739 -21.74 10.60 -2.73
CA LYS A 739 -21.45 9.58 -3.73
C LYS A 739 -22.71 8.77 -4.02
N LYS A 740 -23.00 8.56 -5.31
CA LYS A 740 -24.06 7.66 -5.76
C LYS A 740 -23.47 6.54 -6.60
N PHE A 741 -23.57 5.32 -6.10
CA PHE A 741 -23.09 4.09 -6.70
C PHE A 741 -24.20 3.42 -7.51
N ILE A 742 -23.84 2.86 -8.65
CA ILE A 742 -24.67 2.03 -9.52
C ILE A 742 -23.95 0.71 -9.68
N ASP A 743 -24.64 -0.40 -9.39
CA ASP A 743 -24.09 -1.75 -9.37
C ASP A 743 -22.85 -1.90 -8.46
N PRO A 744 -22.84 -1.46 -7.17
CA PRO A 744 -21.68 -1.67 -6.30
C PRO A 744 -21.39 -3.15 -6.15
N ILE A 745 -20.10 -3.52 -6.22
CA ILE A 745 -19.66 -4.89 -5.98
C ILE A 745 -19.36 -5.06 -4.49
N GLU A 746 -19.90 -6.13 -3.90
CA GLU A 746 -19.70 -6.51 -2.50
C GLU A 746 -19.42 -8.02 -2.37
N LEU A 747 -18.66 -8.40 -1.34
CA LEU A 747 -18.42 -9.78 -0.95
C LEU A 747 -19.55 -10.27 -0.04
N SER A 748 -20.20 -11.35 -0.46
CA SER A 748 -21.29 -11.99 0.27
C SER A 748 -21.06 -13.49 0.41
N THR A 749 -21.74 -14.15 1.33
CA THR A 749 -21.67 -15.60 1.45
C THR A 749 -22.21 -16.27 0.19
N TYR A 750 -21.58 -17.36 -0.26
CA TYR A 750 -21.95 -18.03 -1.51
C TYR A 750 -23.40 -18.52 -1.51
N SER A 751 -23.92 -18.96 -0.37
CA SER A 751 -25.30 -19.42 -0.21
C SER A 751 -25.86 -19.14 1.18
N ASP A 752 -27.15 -19.42 1.39
CA ASP A 752 -27.90 -19.22 2.63
C ASP A 752 -27.36 -20.03 3.84
N PHE A 753 -26.46 -21.00 3.62
CA PHE A 753 -25.96 -21.94 4.64
C PHE A 753 -24.44 -22.18 4.62
N THR A 754 -23.69 -21.55 3.70
CA THR A 754 -22.23 -21.72 3.59
C THR A 754 -21.51 -20.53 4.22
N ALA A 755 -21.26 -20.58 5.53
CA ALA A 755 -20.64 -19.48 6.28
C ALA A 755 -19.16 -19.23 5.94
N ASP A 756 -18.50 -20.19 5.29
CA ASP A 756 -17.06 -20.17 5.00
C ASP A 756 -16.74 -20.03 3.50
N ASN A 757 -17.75 -19.88 2.64
CA ASN A 757 -17.58 -19.66 1.21
C ASN A 757 -18.10 -18.27 0.82
N PHE A 758 -17.31 -17.48 0.08
CA PHE A 758 -17.66 -16.11 -0.28
C PHE A 758 -17.59 -15.87 -1.79
N GLN A 759 -18.43 -14.97 -2.29
CA GLN A 759 -18.50 -14.61 -3.70
C GLN A 759 -18.76 -13.11 -3.90
N PRO A 760 -18.09 -12.45 -4.86
CA PRO A 760 -18.38 -11.07 -5.22
C PRO A 760 -19.70 -10.97 -6.02
N ARG A 761 -20.54 -9.99 -5.67
CA ARG A 761 -21.84 -9.76 -6.33
C ARG A 761 -22.12 -8.27 -6.48
N ASN A 762 -22.76 -7.89 -7.58
CA ASN A 762 -23.33 -6.56 -7.71
C ASN A 762 -24.63 -6.46 -6.90
N VAL A 763 -24.78 -5.40 -6.11
CA VAL A 763 -26.06 -4.99 -5.51
C VAL A 763 -26.68 -3.85 -6.34
N ASN A 764 -27.90 -3.40 -6.04
CA ASN A 764 -28.64 -2.48 -6.93
C ASN A 764 -28.03 -1.06 -6.98
N ASP A 765 -28.18 -0.28 -5.91
CA ASP A 765 -27.60 1.07 -5.80
C ASP A 765 -27.21 1.38 -4.36
N ALA A 766 -26.24 2.27 -4.20
CA ALA A 766 -25.81 2.75 -2.88
C ALA A 766 -25.58 4.25 -2.87
N LYS A 767 -25.76 4.86 -1.71
CA LYS A 767 -25.47 6.27 -1.46
C LYS A 767 -24.54 6.38 -0.26
N VAL A 768 -23.55 7.26 -0.36
CA VAL A 768 -22.64 7.59 0.74
C VAL A 768 -22.60 9.11 0.87
N ILE A 769 -22.83 9.62 2.07
CA ILE A 769 -22.71 11.04 2.39
C ILE A 769 -21.79 11.18 3.60
N GLY A 770 -20.91 12.16 3.61
CA GLY A 770 -20.03 12.37 4.75
C GLY A 770 -19.52 13.79 4.88
N ALA A 771 -18.98 14.07 6.06
CA ALA A 771 -18.30 15.32 6.40
C ALA A 771 -16.93 15.01 7.02
N GLU A 772 -15.96 15.85 6.73
CA GLU A 772 -14.58 15.75 7.24
C GLU A 772 -14.17 17.09 7.86
N VAL A 773 -13.46 17.03 8.98
CA VAL A 773 -12.79 18.18 9.60
C VAL A 773 -11.32 17.83 9.74
N GLU A 774 -10.46 18.75 9.30
CA GLU A 774 -9.02 18.69 9.42
C GLU A 774 -8.53 19.97 10.09
N LEU A 775 -7.66 19.81 11.09
CA LEU A 775 -7.04 20.90 11.81
C LEU A 775 -5.59 20.54 12.10
N ARG A 776 -4.70 21.44 11.68
CA ARG A 776 -3.29 21.44 12.01
C ARG A 776 -2.94 22.81 12.56
N LYS A 777 -2.67 22.88 13.87
CA LYS A 777 -2.51 24.14 14.58
C LYS A 777 -1.41 24.02 15.64
N ASN A 778 -0.51 24.98 15.69
CA ASN A 778 0.43 25.13 16.80
C ASN A 778 -0.19 26.03 17.90
N PHE A 779 0.45 26.12 19.06
CA PHE A 779 -0.08 26.87 20.21
C PHE A 779 0.54 28.26 20.39
N ASP A 780 1.17 28.83 19.36
CA ASP A 780 1.77 30.17 19.40
C ASP A 780 0.75 31.29 19.73
N PHE A 781 -0.51 31.10 19.35
CA PHE A 781 -1.63 32.00 19.65
C PHE A 781 -1.94 32.14 21.15
N ILE A 782 -1.51 31.18 21.98
CA ILE A 782 -1.66 31.24 23.44
C ILE A 782 -0.46 31.97 24.05
N SER A 783 0.75 31.61 23.63
CA SER A 783 2.02 32.22 24.01
C SER A 783 3.10 31.81 23.01
N GLU A 784 4.06 32.69 22.73
CA GLU A 784 5.21 32.39 21.86
C GLU A 784 6.02 31.17 22.34
N ASP A 785 6.06 30.91 23.65
CA ASP A 785 6.76 29.77 24.25
C ASP A 785 6.13 28.42 23.86
N LEU A 786 4.86 28.42 23.44
CA LEU A 786 4.12 27.21 23.06
C LEU A 786 4.17 26.93 21.55
N LYS A 787 4.94 27.71 20.78
CA LYS A 787 5.09 27.52 19.32
C LYS A 787 5.59 26.14 18.90
N TYR A 788 6.29 25.43 19.79
CA TYR A 788 6.79 24.08 19.55
C TYR A 788 5.73 23.00 19.75
N PHE A 789 4.61 23.30 20.39
CA PHE A 789 3.51 22.35 20.56
C PHE A 789 2.55 22.44 19.36
N GLY A 790 2.13 21.29 18.86
CA GLY A 790 1.21 21.13 17.74
C GLY A 790 0.05 20.19 18.05
N LEU A 791 -1.13 20.52 17.53
CA LEU A 791 -2.30 19.66 17.45
C LEU A 791 -2.60 19.36 15.99
N ASN A 792 -2.74 18.07 15.68
CA ASN A 792 -3.24 17.55 14.42
C ASN A 792 -4.53 16.79 14.72
N LEU A 793 -5.62 17.12 14.06
CA LEU A 793 -6.94 16.51 14.27
C LEU A 793 -7.58 16.27 12.92
N ASN A 794 -7.94 15.02 12.65
CA ASN A 794 -8.67 14.61 11.46
C ASN A 794 -9.86 13.75 11.87
N VAL A 795 -11.07 14.20 11.55
CA VAL A 795 -12.31 13.51 11.88
C VAL A 795 -13.16 13.39 10.63
N SER A 796 -13.69 12.21 10.36
CA SER A 796 -14.66 11.95 9.30
C SER A 796 -15.89 11.30 9.90
N VAL A 797 -17.08 11.73 9.49
CA VAL A 797 -18.37 11.10 9.83
C VAL A 797 -19.10 10.82 8.53
N ILE A 798 -19.56 9.58 8.37
CA ILE A 798 -20.01 9.05 7.09
C ILE A 798 -21.27 8.21 7.32
N ASP A 799 -22.30 8.45 6.51
CA ASP A 799 -23.51 7.64 6.45
C ASP A 799 -23.57 6.95 5.09
N SER A 800 -23.92 5.66 5.08
CA SER A 800 -24.04 4.90 3.85
C SER A 800 -25.30 4.05 3.85
N LYS A 801 -25.92 3.95 2.67
CA LYS A 801 -27.17 3.22 2.48
C LYS A 801 -27.17 2.49 1.15
N VAL A 802 -27.31 1.17 1.21
CA VAL A 802 -27.46 0.25 0.09
C VAL A 802 -28.91 -0.20 -0.03
N ASN A 803 -29.43 -0.24 -1.24
CA ASN A 803 -30.66 -0.96 -1.55
C ASN A 803 -30.31 -2.41 -1.91
N MET A 804 -30.80 -3.35 -1.11
CA MET A 804 -30.51 -4.78 -1.28
C MET A 804 -30.99 -5.30 -2.64
N ASP A 805 -30.27 -6.28 -3.19
CA ASP A 805 -30.66 -6.93 -4.44
C ASP A 805 -32.02 -7.64 -4.31
N ARG A 806 -32.94 -7.30 -5.21
CA ARG A 806 -34.32 -7.82 -5.28
C ARG A 806 -34.50 -8.89 -6.36
N SER A 807 -33.43 -9.36 -6.97
CA SER A 807 -33.47 -10.50 -7.89
C SER A 807 -34.06 -11.75 -7.20
N PRO A 808 -34.62 -12.71 -7.96
CA PRO A 808 -35.01 -14.00 -7.40
C PRO A 808 -33.79 -14.69 -6.75
N ASN A 809 -33.91 -15.04 -5.47
CA ASN A 809 -32.82 -15.53 -4.61
C ASN A 809 -31.73 -14.50 -4.26
N GLY A 810 -31.92 -13.23 -4.60
CA GLY A 810 -31.09 -12.12 -4.16
C GLY A 810 -31.19 -11.87 -2.65
N GLU A 811 -30.34 -10.99 -2.16
CA GLU A 811 -30.19 -10.68 -0.74
C GLU A 811 -31.53 -10.32 -0.07
N TYR A 812 -32.35 -9.50 -0.71
CA TYR A 812 -33.62 -9.03 -0.14
C TYR A 812 -34.54 -10.20 0.22
N GLU A 813 -34.74 -11.13 -0.72
CA GLU A 813 -35.60 -12.30 -0.50
C GLU A 813 -34.95 -13.29 0.48
N SER A 814 -33.63 -13.46 0.44
CA SER A 814 -32.90 -14.31 1.39
C SER A 814 -33.06 -13.83 2.84
N ARG A 815 -32.83 -12.53 3.09
CA ARG A 815 -33.00 -11.92 4.42
C ARG A 815 -34.46 -11.95 4.88
N LYS A 816 -35.39 -11.60 3.99
CA LYS A 816 -36.83 -11.61 4.30
C LYS A 816 -37.33 -12.99 4.75
N ARG A 817 -36.84 -14.08 4.16
CA ARG A 817 -37.18 -15.45 4.59
C ARG A 817 -36.61 -15.83 5.96
N ASN A 818 -35.54 -15.17 6.41
CA ASN A 818 -34.80 -15.52 7.63
C ASN A 818 -34.94 -14.46 8.74
N LEU A 819 -35.85 -13.51 8.55
CA LEU A 819 -36.16 -12.42 9.48
C LEU A 819 -36.59 -12.99 10.84
N ARG A 820 -35.99 -12.49 11.93
CA ARG A 820 -36.36 -12.90 13.28
C ARG A 820 -37.68 -12.29 13.70
N GLU A 821 -38.39 -12.94 14.63
CA GLU A 821 -39.61 -12.36 15.20
C GLU A 821 -39.31 -11.02 15.88
N GLY A 822 -40.02 -9.97 15.48
CA GLY A 822 -39.82 -8.60 15.97
C GLY A 822 -38.74 -7.78 15.24
N GLU A 823 -37.98 -8.39 14.33
CA GLU A 823 -36.98 -7.69 13.53
C GLU A 823 -37.66 -6.84 12.44
N SER A 824 -37.27 -5.56 12.34
CA SER A 824 -37.74 -4.68 11.28
C SER A 824 -36.93 -4.90 10.00
N PHE A 825 -37.60 -4.90 8.84
CA PHE A 825 -36.95 -5.07 7.54
C PHE A 825 -37.40 -3.98 6.57
N ASP A 826 -36.51 -3.03 6.26
CA ASP A 826 -36.78 -1.96 5.29
C ASP A 826 -36.14 -2.21 3.91
N GLY A 827 -35.37 -3.30 3.77
CA GLY A 827 -34.67 -3.67 2.54
C GLY A 827 -33.40 -2.85 2.28
N THR A 828 -32.85 -2.21 3.30
CA THR A 828 -31.63 -1.40 3.21
C THR A 828 -30.65 -1.68 4.36
N ARG A 829 -29.38 -1.36 4.14
CA ARG A 829 -28.29 -1.52 5.13
C ARG A 829 -27.10 -0.62 4.79
N GLU A 830 -26.06 -0.59 5.61
CA GLU A 830 -24.82 0.08 5.25
C GLU A 830 -24.07 -0.60 4.09
N LEU A 831 -23.24 0.18 3.42
CA LEU A 831 -22.35 -0.29 2.35
C LEU A 831 -21.20 -1.09 2.97
N GLN A 832 -20.90 -2.25 2.39
CA GLN A 832 -19.78 -3.07 2.83
C GLN A 832 -18.46 -2.29 2.75
N GLY A 833 -17.61 -2.43 3.77
CA GLY A 833 -16.31 -1.79 3.90
C GLY A 833 -16.39 -0.36 4.43
N GLN A 834 -17.57 0.28 4.41
CA GLN A 834 -17.72 1.68 4.78
C GLN A 834 -17.79 1.89 6.29
N SER A 835 -16.81 2.59 6.86
CA SER A 835 -16.83 3.00 8.26
C SER A 835 -17.73 4.21 8.50
N PRO A 836 -18.53 4.25 9.60
CA PRO A 836 -19.35 5.40 9.94
C PRO A 836 -18.54 6.59 10.46
N TYR A 837 -17.33 6.36 10.97
CA TYR A 837 -16.42 7.43 11.37
C TYR A 837 -14.95 7.02 11.31
N LEU A 838 -14.08 8.01 11.15
CA LEU A 838 -12.62 7.89 11.25
C LEU A 838 -12.11 9.02 12.14
N ILE A 839 -11.27 8.71 13.12
CA ILE A 839 -10.72 9.72 14.04
C ILE A 839 -9.21 9.52 14.13
N ASN A 840 -8.45 10.56 13.82
CA ASN A 840 -7.01 10.62 14.03
C ASN A 840 -6.69 11.90 14.81
N VAL A 841 -5.97 11.77 15.92
CA VAL A 841 -5.55 12.89 16.77
C VAL A 841 -4.06 12.75 17.05
N GLY A 842 -3.30 13.82 16.85
CA GLY A 842 -1.87 13.88 17.11
C GLY A 842 -1.54 15.10 17.95
N LEU A 843 -0.90 14.91 19.09
CA LEU A 843 -0.28 15.97 19.87
C LEU A 843 1.22 15.83 19.72
N ASP A 844 1.89 16.89 19.29
CA ASP A 844 3.33 16.88 19.08
C ASP A 844 4.04 18.05 19.74
N TYR A 845 5.30 17.83 20.07
CA TYR A 845 6.25 18.83 20.52
C TYR A 845 7.46 18.74 19.60
N ASN A 846 7.79 19.80 18.89
CA ASN A 846 8.89 19.85 17.94
C ASN A 846 9.78 21.06 18.22
N ASN A 847 10.85 20.85 18.99
CA ASN A 847 11.84 21.88 19.23
C ASN A 847 13.01 21.70 18.27
N THR A 848 12.95 22.42 17.15
CA THR A 848 13.99 22.38 16.12
C THR A 848 15.33 22.88 16.62
N ASP A 849 15.36 23.79 17.59
CA ASP A 849 16.59 24.42 18.08
C ASP A 849 17.48 23.42 18.77
N ASN A 850 16.91 22.69 19.74
CA ASN A 850 17.62 21.62 20.43
C ASN A 850 17.51 20.26 19.71
N GLY A 851 16.70 20.14 18.66
CA GLY A 851 16.54 18.92 17.87
C GLY A 851 15.74 17.81 18.55
N PHE A 852 14.99 18.10 19.62
CA PHE A 852 14.12 17.14 20.30
C PHE A 852 12.69 17.20 19.76
N GLN A 853 12.13 16.04 19.46
CA GLN A 853 10.75 15.89 19.03
C GLN A 853 10.06 14.81 19.88
N ALA A 854 8.80 15.04 20.20
CA ALA A 854 7.94 14.07 20.85
C ALA A 854 6.54 14.13 20.24
N GLY A 855 5.81 13.02 20.25
CA GLY A 855 4.46 12.97 19.75
C GLY A 855 3.64 11.84 20.33
N LEU A 856 2.34 12.07 20.48
CA LEU A 856 1.33 11.11 20.88
C LEU A 856 0.22 11.09 19.82
N PHE A 857 -0.05 9.93 19.25
CA PHE A 857 -0.94 9.76 18.12
C PHE A 857 -2.00 8.70 18.41
N PHE A 858 -3.27 9.10 18.36
CA PHE A 858 -4.43 8.24 18.48
C PHE A 858 -5.09 8.06 17.12
N ASN A 859 -5.41 6.83 16.73
CA ASN A 859 -6.27 6.53 15.58
C ASN A 859 -7.35 5.50 15.93
N THR A 860 -8.52 5.64 15.33
CA THR A 860 -9.60 4.64 15.42
C THR A 860 -10.51 4.71 14.19
N GLN A 861 -11.01 3.56 13.78
CA GLN A 861 -12.01 3.38 12.74
C GLN A 861 -13.28 2.81 13.37
N GLY A 862 -14.44 3.34 13.00
CA GLY A 862 -15.73 2.85 13.47
C GLY A 862 -16.05 1.42 13.04
N LYS A 863 -17.05 0.82 13.70
CA LYS A 863 -17.54 -0.52 13.38
C LYS A 863 -17.97 -0.57 11.90
N THR A 864 -17.42 -1.53 11.14
CA THR A 864 -17.52 -1.55 9.67
C THR A 864 -18.03 -2.91 9.20
N LEU A 865 -19.02 -2.95 8.31
CA LEU A 865 -19.54 -4.19 7.72
C LEU A 865 -18.47 -4.83 6.82
N GLU A 866 -17.91 -5.96 7.25
CA GLU A 866 -16.81 -6.66 6.56
C GLU A 866 -17.32 -7.68 5.54
N LEU A 867 -18.40 -8.41 5.87
CA LEU A 867 -18.97 -9.45 5.02
C LEU A 867 -20.49 -9.43 5.11
N VAL A 868 -21.16 -9.49 3.95
CA VAL A 868 -22.61 -9.56 3.86
C VAL A 868 -23.08 -11.01 4.01
N GLY A 869 -23.79 -11.30 5.10
CA GLY A 869 -24.39 -12.60 5.35
C GLY A 869 -25.68 -12.81 4.55
N LEU A 870 -25.89 -14.03 4.05
CA LEU A 870 -27.15 -14.46 3.44
C LEU A 870 -27.82 -15.55 4.26
N GLY A 871 -29.15 -15.55 4.25
CA GLY A 871 -29.99 -16.55 4.85
C GLY A 871 -29.73 -16.74 6.34
N THR A 872 -29.19 -17.90 6.70
CA THR A 872 -28.84 -18.23 8.08
C THR A 872 -27.46 -17.71 8.49
N VAL A 873 -26.63 -17.22 7.56
CA VAL A 873 -25.33 -16.64 7.91
C VAL A 873 -25.53 -15.19 8.38
N PRO A 874 -25.03 -14.80 9.58
CA PRO A 874 -25.10 -13.42 10.06
C PRO A 874 -24.12 -12.52 9.31
N ASP A 875 -24.35 -11.21 9.40
CA ASP A 875 -23.38 -10.22 8.94
C ASP A 875 -22.14 -10.22 9.85
N VAL A 876 -20.98 -9.92 9.27
CA VAL A 876 -19.72 -9.80 10.01
C VAL A 876 -19.27 -8.35 9.99
N TYR A 877 -18.92 -7.83 11.17
CA TYR A 877 -18.40 -6.49 11.34
C TYR A 877 -16.98 -6.51 11.89
N THR A 878 -16.08 -5.74 11.29
CA THR A 878 -14.82 -5.37 11.92
C THR A 878 -15.11 -4.40 13.07
N MET A 879 -14.55 -4.68 14.25
CA MET A 879 -14.72 -3.84 15.44
C MET A 879 -13.68 -2.71 15.47
N PRO A 880 -13.95 -1.57 16.13
CA PRO A 880 -12.99 -0.50 16.27
C PRO A 880 -11.68 -0.95 16.91
N PHE A 881 -10.55 -0.57 16.29
CA PHE A 881 -9.21 -0.73 16.85
C PHE A 881 -8.65 0.63 17.25
N ASN A 882 -8.45 0.84 18.54
CA ASN A 882 -8.03 2.09 19.14
C ASN A 882 -6.50 2.10 19.33
N SER A 883 -5.79 2.61 18.33
CA SER A 883 -4.32 2.65 18.37
C SER A 883 -3.83 3.94 19.01
N LEU A 884 -3.18 3.84 20.16
CA LEU A 884 -2.41 4.95 20.76
C LEU A 884 -0.92 4.67 20.64
N ASN A 885 -0.18 5.59 20.03
CA ASN A 885 1.25 5.45 19.76
C ASN A 885 2.01 6.68 20.26
N ALA A 886 3.18 6.48 20.85
CA ALA A 886 4.10 7.55 21.25
C ALA A 886 5.40 7.46 20.44
N ASN A 887 5.95 8.61 20.06
CA ASN A 887 7.25 8.69 19.39
C ASN A 887 8.10 9.79 20.02
N PHE A 888 9.39 9.53 20.19
CA PHE A 888 10.37 10.48 20.69
C PHE A 888 11.59 10.42 19.77
N SER A 889 12.14 11.56 19.37
CA SER A 889 13.37 11.63 18.60
C SER A 889 14.28 12.75 19.09
N LYS A 890 15.58 12.55 18.93
CA LYS A 890 16.60 13.55 19.26
C LYS A 890 17.67 13.57 18.19
N ALA A 891 17.79 14.70 17.51
CA ALA A 891 18.95 14.99 16.68
C ALA A 891 20.16 15.36 17.55
N LEU A 892 21.32 14.83 17.20
CA LEU A 892 22.58 14.90 17.93
C LEU A 892 23.68 15.51 17.04
N GLY A 893 24.64 16.17 17.68
CA GLY A 893 25.75 16.87 17.03
C GLY A 893 25.38 18.27 16.54
N GLU A 894 26.38 19.11 16.28
CA GLU A 894 26.20 20.50 15.81
C GLU A 894 25.44 20.54 14.48
N ASN A 895 25.78 19.62 13.56
CA ASN A 895 25.15 19.50 12.24
C ASN A 895 23.82 18.72 12.27
N LYS A 896 23.39 18.16 13.41
CA LYS A 896 22.17 17.34 13.55
C LYS A 896 22.10 16.12 12.62
N ASN A 897 23.27 15.62 12.22
CA ASN A 897 23.43 14.50 11.29
C ASN A 897 23.07 13.13 11.88
N SER A 898 23.06 12.99 13.21
CA SER A 898 22.67 11.76 13.91
C SER A 898 21.31 11.93 14.56
N THR A 899 20.41 10.96 14.45
CA THR A 899 19.12 10.96 15.15
C THR A 899 18.90 9.67 15.90
N LEU A 900 18.56 9.77 17.19
CA LEU A 900 18.07 8.65 18.01
C LEU A 900 16.55 8.74 18.10
N SER A 901 15.84 7.62 18.02
CA SER A 901 14.38 7.55 18.11
C SER A 901 13.90 6.41 19.00
N LEU A 902 12.85 6.67 19.78
CA LEU A 902 12.13 5.69 20.59
C LEU A 902 10.65 5.76 20.23
N LYS A 903 10.07 4.64 19.83
CA LYS A 903 8.64 4.51 19.51
C LYS A 903 7.98 3.49 20.42
N ILE A 904 6.78 3.77 20.89
CA ILE A 904 5.91 2.83 21.60
C ILE A 904 4.59 2.75 20.84
N SER A 905 4.21 1.57 20.37
CA SER A 905 3.02 1.37 19.53
C SER A 905 1.97 0.54 20.26
N ASN A 906 0.68 0.83 20.02
CA ASN A 906 -0.47 0.18 20.66
C ASN A 906 -0.39 0.17 22.19
N ILE A 907 -0.23 1.36 22.79
CA ILE A 907 -0.14 1.57 24.24
C ILE A 907 -1.41 1.09 24.96
N LEU A 908 -2.57 1.15 24.31
CA LEU A 908 -3.84 0.69 24.87
C LEU A 908 -3.97 -0.83 24.92
N GLY A 909 -3.09 -1.57 24.24
CA GLY A 909 -3.16 -3.03 24.17
C GLY A 909 -4.44 -3.54 23.49
N ASP A 910 -4.99 -2.76 22.55
CA ASP A 910 -6.23 -3.11 21.88
C ASP A 910 -6.03 -4.31 20.95
N LYS A 911 -7.11 -5.04 20.67
CA LYS A 911 -7.12 -6.28 19.87
C LYS A 911 -7.79 -6.03 18.53
N ILE A 912 -7.36 -6.76 17.51
CA ILE A 912 -8.00 -6.71 16.20
C ILE A 912 -9.05 -7.83 16.18
N GLU A 913 -10.33 -7.45 16.08
CA GLU A 913 -11.46 -8.37 16.15
C GLU A 913 -12.51 -8.05 15.07
N SER A 914 -13.10 -9.12 14.53
CA SER A 914 -14.33 -9.05 13.74
C SER A 914 -15.37 -9.97 14.36
N ARG A 915 -16.65 -9.59 14.29
CA ARG A 915 -17.75 -10.26 15.00
C ARG A 915 -18.97 -10.46 14.12
N PHE A 916 -19.60 -11.62 14.26
CA PHE A 916 -20.95 -11.87 13.76
C PHE A 916 -21.96 -11.07 14.57
N GLN A 917 -22.89 -10.41 13.88
CA GLN A 917 -24.01 -9.69 14.50
C GLN A 917 -25.34 -10.19 13.93
N SER A 918 -26.34 -10.35 14.81
CA SER A 918 -27.70 -10.73 14.45
C SER A 918 -28.68 -10.11 15.43
N TYR A 919 -29.92 -9.87 14.98
CA TYR A 919 -30.96 -9.29 15.82
C TYR A 919 -31.23 -10.15 17.07
N GLY A 920 -31.33 -9.50 18.24
CA GLY A 920 -31.78 -10.12 19.49
C GLY A 920 -30.79 -11.07 20.18
N THR A 921 -29.51 -11.08 19.78
CA THR A 921 -28.47 -11.97 20.34
C THR A 921 -27.16 -11.23 20.56
N GLU A 922 -26.30 -11.77 21.44
CA GLU A 922 -24.94 -11.27 21.62
C GLU A 922 -24.06 -11.57 20.40
N ASP A 923 -23.15 -10.63 20.13
CA ASP A 923 -22.14 -10.75 19.07
C ASP A 923 -21.19 -11.92 19.33
N LYS A 924 -20.84 -12.67 18.27
CA LYS A 924 -19.89 -13.79 18.35
C LYS A 924 -18.61 -13.49 17.57
N ILE A 925 -17.47 -13.96 18.04
CA ILE A 925 -16.18 -13.73 17.37
C ILE A 925 -16.15 -14.43 16.02
N PHE A 926 -15.89 -13.70 14.93
CA PHE A 926 -15.57 -14.22 13.61
C PHE A 926 -14.06 -14.43 13.45
N SER A 927 -13.27 -13.45 13.87
CA SER A 927 -11.81 -13.54 13.92
C SER A 927 -11.23 -12.67 15.02
N LYS A 928 -10.09 -13.07 15.59
CA LYS A 928 -9.41 -12.34 16.66
C LYS A 928 -7.89 -12.57 16.62
N ARG A 929 -7.14 -11.48 16.81
CA ARG A 929 -5.67 -11.50 16.99
C ARG A 929 -5.21 -10.35 17.90
N ASN A 930 -4.12 -10.58 18.63
CA ASN A 930 -3.57 -9.62 19.59
C ASN A 930 -2.21 -9.10 19.11
N PRO A 931 -2.12 -7.88 18.55
CA PRO A 931 -0.85 -7.31 18.10
C PRO A 931 0.10 -6.90 19.23
N GLY A 932 -0.38 -6.82 20.49
CA GLY A 932 0.43 -6.44 21.64
C GLY A 932 0.93 -4.98 21.59
N THR A 933 1.73 -4.60 22.59
CA THR A 933 2.43 -3.30 22.65
C THR A 933 3.88 -3.48 22.23
N SER A 934 4.34 -2.70 21.26
CA SER A 934 5.71 -2.79 20.71
C SER A 934 6.55 -1.57 21.07
N ILE A 935 7.81 -1.78 21.44
CA ILE A 935 8.78 -0.74 21.74
C ILE A 935 9.90 -0.82 20.71
N SER A 936 10.17 0.26 19.98
CA SER A 936 11.24 0.32 18.98
C SER A 936 12.29 1.38 19.31
N LEU A 937 13.56 1.03 19.14
CA LEU A 937 14.69 1.96 19.19
C LEU A 937 15.29 2.07 17.77
N GLY A 938 15.50 3.30 17.29
CA GLY A 938 16.06 3.56 15.97
C GLY A 938 17.20 4.56 16.02
N TYR A 939 18.19 4.38 15.14
CA TYR A 939 19.29 5.30 14.89
C TYR A 939 19.40 5.57 13.40
N SER A 940 19.61 6.83 13.02
CA SER A 940 19.91 7.21 11.65
C SER A 940 21.05 8.22 11.59
N TYR A 941 21.88 8.10 10.58
CA TYR A 941 23.00 8.99 10.31
C TYR A 941 22.97 9.46 8.85
N LYS A 942 23.02 10.78 8.64
CA LYS A 942 23.12 11.43 7.32
C LYS A 942 24.50 12.07 7.18
N PHE A 943 25.15 11.94 6.02
CA PHE A 943 26.48 12.48 5.78
C PHE A 943 26.74 12.80 4.31
#